data_AF-A0A8H4NAM2-F1
#
_entry.id   AF-A0A8H4NAM2-F1
#
_cell.length_a   1.000
_cell.length_b   1.000
_cell.length_c   1.000
_cell.angle_alpha   90.00
_cell.angle_beta   90.00
_cell.angle_gamma   90.00
#
_symmetry.space_group_name_H-M   'P 1'
#
loop_
_entity.id
_entity.type
_entity.pdbx_description
1 polymer ?
#
loop_
_entity_poly.entity_id
_entity_poly.type
_entity_poly.pdbx_seq_one_letter_code
_entity_poly.pdbx_strand_id
1 'polypeptide(L)'
;MSSITLQPTSPSYTDSPLDCDVDIPDPGHRSRSYIICLVLGMAGVQVAFSIQFSTGISYFRSLGVSQSASTLIWLVPPACGAFLQPLFGRWSDACRSRKPFIVFGGLGIVIALVGYAWSPELAALISGPDESQASASAAAAWLAQLSALFFFVALNVSVQPVQSGLRALVVDKCHAGQQIEANAWASRINHVAGMISYLAAASDVTGIVPIGSTQLQALVVLSIIVVIGSLSVTCCVVTESRKTDFAVKKQAAGEGLLAAWKLLSLRLRRIYFAQFFSWFAWFPVLVQITSFINTMNAEHPCKAAGASALFKQSCVALLMSFLLPALVRRASSTAGKLERYSGQDRARPDLRTLQKLWFTSQMLFAALVSTTFYESSLLTILAIALTGMCWCVTQWVPFVLANDEVIRIEDRRKLAGMESRTGVLLGAHNTFIAFPQILATGASSIFFEALKAVGSSDPLDDILWPPVADGLKVDLGYEIYQGYHSSTTDLNVWKGIRYAAAPLGSQRFRAPEVPHINRQPQNATAISPICPQSAAIFATPDLGSMFSLDGTPSEDCLFLNVYAPENAQNLPVFVWIHGGGYEIGGTSPFDPSALINTNNKDFVAVIIQYRLGAFGFLSSEEVRQKGALNAGLLDQQMTLQWIQQYIGLFGGDAACVTVAGESAGAGSVMNLAIAYGGAHGDHLWSNAITASPFLPQYFDYNSPEVVNRFHEFATLVGCGGNQSAIFECLQTAPSESLMSANEQIRASALMGIFEWKPVVDGAFIQKRPSQALKGRTNGRLILTGNSANEGYIFTPWNITTQVQFVKYLRTYFPHLNDTDITRILGVYSTPNVPDSPNATKFPTTGDHPPTAFSATPAFHGLDSLYYFPTLSFPGPAEVAEAFQRAYGGFITDNTPSNWPRHAEGESFDAEP
;
A
#
# COMPACT_ATOMS: atom_id res chain seq x y z
N MET A 1 -62.91 45.65 -58.77
CA MET A 1 -63.48 46.50 -57.70
C MET A 1 -62.90 46.00 -56.38
N SER A 2 -61.77 46.55 -55.95
CA SER A 2 -61.62 47.59 -54.89
C SER A 2 -61.50 46.90 -53.51
N SER A 3 -60.31 46.61 -52.96
CA SER A 3 -59.28 47.51 -52.37
C SER A 3 -59.81 48.52 -51.36
N ILE A 4 -59.16 48.53 -50.17
CA ILE A 4 -58.88 49.63 -49.21
C ILE A 4 -59.27 49.23 -47.76
N THR A 5 -58.32 48.89 -46.88
CA THR A 5 -57.41 49.72 -46.03
C THR A 5 -58.03 50.11 -44.69
N LEU A 6 -57.40 49.74 -43.57
CA LEU A 6 -57.40 50.56 -42.37
C LEU A 6 -55.99 50.57 -41.76
N GLN A 7 -55.39 51.77 -41.78
CA GLN A 7 -54.12 52.12 -41.14
C GLN A 7 -54.24 52.14 -39.61
N PRO A 8 -53.11 52.02 -38.89
CA PRO A 8 -53.01 52.39 -37.49
C PRO A 8 -52.73 53.90 -37.35
N THR A 9 -53.50 54.57 -36.50
CA THR A 9 -53.20 55.93 -36.03
C THR A 9 -52.47 55.86 -34.69
N SER A 10 -51.26 56.38 -34.64
CA SER A 10 -50.54 56.72 -33.41
C SER A 10 -51.18 57.93 -32.72
N PRO A 11 -50.94 58.09 -31.41
CA PRO A 11 -50.51 59.38 -30.92
C PRO A 11 -49.11 59.28 -30.30
N SER A 12 -48.34 60.31 -30.60
CA SER A 12 -47.04 60.67 -30.07
C SER A 12 -47.03 60.73 -28.54
N TYR A 13 -45.99 60.17 -27.92
CA TYR A 13 -45.43 60.72 -26.68
C TYR A 13 -43.96 61.05 -26.94
N THR A 14 -43.65 62.31 -26.66
CA THR A 14 -42.38 63.00 -26.85
C THR A 14 -41.28 62.41 -25.98
N ASP A 15 -40.10 62.23 -26.57
CA ASP A 15 -38.83 62.05 -25.86
C ASP A 15 -38.54 63.25 -24.95
N SER A 16 -38.23 62.98 -23.69
CA SER A 16 -37.29 63.77 -22.90
C SER A 16 -36.51 62.87 -21.92
N PRO A 17 -35.22 63.17 -21.67
CA PRO A 17 -34.26 62.25 -21.09
C PRO A 17 -34.03 62.46 -19.58
N LEU A 18 -33.41 61.46 -18.93
CA LEU A 18 -32.98 61.40 -17.51
C LEU A 18 -34.15 61.08 -16.54
N ASP A 19 -34.04 60.21 -15.53
CA ASP A 19 -32.88 59.64 -14.87
C ASP A 19 -33.32 58.48 -13.95
N CYS A 20 -32.34 57.69 -13.52
CA CYS A 20 -32.35 56.80 -12.35
C CYS A 20 -33.11 55.47 -12.41
N ASP A 21 -32.31 54.41 -12.55
CA ASP A 21 -32.51 53.07 -12.00
C ASP A 21 -33.28 53.09 -10.66
N VAL A 22 -34.49 52.56 -10.66
CA VAL A 22 -35.12 52.02 -9.46
C VAL A 22 -35.44 50.57 -9.76
N ASP A 23 -34.49 49.69 -9.39
CA ASP A 23 -34.72 48.25 -9.28
C ASP A 23 -35.86 48.03 -8.28
N ILE A 24 -37.07 47.79 -8.80
CA ILE A 24 -38.18 47.29 -7.99
C ILE A 24 -37.78 45.86 -7.56
N PRO A 25 -37.61 45.57 -6.24
CA PRO A 25 -37.22 44.23 -5.82
C PRO A 25 -38.33 43.23 -6.16
N ASP A 26 -38.02 42.26 -7.03
CA ASP A 26 -38.88 41.10 -7.27
C ASP A 26 -39.06 40.33 -5.94
N PRO A 27 -40.29 40.18 -5.40
CA PRO A 27 -40.55 39.66 -4.05
C PRO A 27 -40.03 38.23 -3.77
N GLY A 28 -39.48 37.54 -4.76
CA GLY A 28 -38.85 36.22 -4.61
C GLY A 28 -37.33 36.16 -4.79
N HIS A 29 -36.65 37.29 -5.08
CA HIS A 29 -35.20 37.31 -5.27
C HIS A 29 -34.44 37.18 -3.93
N ARG A 30 -33.60 36.15 -3.78
CA ARG A 30 -32.83 35.88 -2.55
C ARG A 30 -31.46 36.54 -2.55
N SER A 31 -30.95 36.93 -1.38
CA SER A 31 -29.57 37.46 -1.26
C SER A 31 -28.52 36.37 -1.51
N ARG A 32 -27.31 36.75 -1.91
CA ARG A 32 -26.20 35.81 -2.09
C ARG A 32 -25.84 35.06 -0.81
N SER A 33 -25.86 35.75 0.32
CA SER A 33 -25.60 35.13 1.64
C SER A 33 -26.64 34.06 1.96
N TYR A 34 -27.92 34.31 1.67
CA TYR A 34 -28.97 33.31 1.82
C TYR A 34 -28.72 32.08 0.94
N ILE A 35 -28.36 32.28 -0.33
CA ILE A 35 -28.07 31.19 -1.27
C ILE A 35 -26.89 30.35 -0.80
N ILE A 36 -25.81 30.97 -0.30
CA ILE A 36 -24.64 30.26 0.23
C ILE A 36 -25.04 29.41 1.46
N CYS A 37 -25.78 29.98 2.41
CA CYS A 37 -26.26 29.23 3.58
C CYS A 37 -27.24 28.10 3.19
N LEU A 38 -28.05 28.31 2.15
CA LEU A 38 -28.98 27.32 1.63
C LEU A 38 -28.27 26.10 1.05
N VAL A 39 -27.16 26.29 0.33
CA VAL A 39 -26.41 25.19 -0.29
C VAL A 39 -25.29 24.62 0.59
N LEU A 40 -25.02 25.23 1.75
CA LEU A 40 -23.93 24.83 2.64
C LEU A 40 -24.03 23.36 3.07
N GLY A 41 -25.24 22.86 3.33
CA GLY A 41 -25.49 21.46 3.68
C GLY A 41 -24.99 20.44 2.65
N MET A 42 -24.72 20.84 1.40
CA MET A 42 -24.10 19.94 0.41
C MET A 42 -22.65 19.56 0.78
N ALA A 43 -21.96 20.39 1.58
CA ALA A 43 -20.63 20.07 2.12
C ALA A 43 -20.66 18.76 2.93
N GLY A 44 -21.63 18.60 3.83
CA GLY A 44 -21.74 17.40 4.66
C GLY A 44 -21.89 16.12 3.84
N VAL A 45 -22.73 16.16 2.81
CA VAL A 45 -22.90 15.03 1.87
C VAL A 45 -21.62 14.76 1.08
N GLN A 46 -20.96 15.81 0.60
CA GLN A 46 -19.72 15.68 -0.16
C GLN A 46 -18.59 15.07 0.68
N VAL A 47 -18.45 15.47 1.95
CA VAL A 47 -17.43 14.89 2.84
C VAL A 47 -17.66 13.39 3.05
N ALA A 48 -18.92 12.97 3.25
CA ALA A 48 -19.26 11.55 3.38
C ALA A 48 -18.87 10.73 2.14
N PHE A 49 -19.04 11.28 0.94
CA PHE A 49 -18.55 10.64 -0.29
C PHE A 49 -17.03 10.71 -0.44
N SER A 50 -16.40 11.82 -0.03
CA SER A 50 -14.96 12.02 -0.18
C SER A 50 -14.16 11.06 0.70
N ILE A 51 -14.64 10.75 1.92
CA ILE A 51 -14.06 9.67 2.73
C ILE A 51 -14.17 8.34 2.00
N GLN A 52 -15.37 7.98 1.52
CA GLN A 52 -15.57 6.72 0.82
C GLN A 52 -14.66 6.60 -0.42
N PHE A 53 -14.57 7.64 -1.27
CA PHE A 53 -13.72 7.60 -2.47
C PHE A 53 -12.22 7.55 -2.15
N SER A 54 -11.78 8.16 -1.04
CA SER A 54 -10.35 8.20 -0.67
C SER A 54 -9.87 6.99 0.12
N THR A 55 -10.72 6.40 0.97
CA THR A 55 -10.33 5.30 1.88
C THR A 55 -11.19 4.06 1.78
N GLY A 56 -12.31 4.07 1.04
CA GLY A 56 -13.29 2.97 1.04
C GLY A 56 -12.72 1.62 0.61
N ILE A 57 -12.07 1.58 -0.55
CA ILE A 57 -11.47 0.32 -1.06
C ILE A 57 -10.31 -0.13 -0.15
N SER A 58 -9.42 0.78 0.26
CA SER A 58 -8.29 0.43 1.11
C SER A 58 -8.72 -0.05 2.50
N TYR A 59 -9.81 0.50 3.04
CA TYR A 59 -10.38 0.06 4.31
C TYR A 59 -10.98 -1.34 4.24
N PHE A 60 -11.83 -1.63 3.26
CA PHE A 60 -12.36 -2.99 3.07
C PHE A 60 -11.25 -4.01 2.81
N ARG A 61 -10.21 -3.64 2.05
CA ARG A 61 -9.02 -4.48 1.88
C ARG A 61 -8.28 -4.73 3.20
N SER A 62 -8.14 -3.72 4.06
CA SER A 62 -7.51 -3.88 5.38
C SER A 62 -8.29 -4.83 6.31
N LEU A 63 -9.59 -4.99 6.08
CA LEU A 63 -10.45 -5.94 6.79
C LEU A 63 -10.43 -7.36 6.18
N GLY A 64 -9.66 -7.60 5.11
CA GLY A 64 -9.57 -8.91 4.44
C GLY A 64 -10.61 -9.14 3.33
N VAL A 65 -11.30 -8.10 2.86
CA VAL A 65 -12.23 -8.21 1.71
C VAL A 65 -11.46 -8.13 0.41
N SER A 66 -11.71 -9.07 -0.52
CA SER A 66 -11.05 -9.10 -1.83
C SER A 66 -11.32 -7.85 -2.66
N GLN A 67 -10.47 -7.55 -3.65
CA GLN A 67 -10.62 -6.36 -4.52
C GLN A 67 -11.90 -6.41 -5.36
N SER A 68 -12.29 -7.59 -5.84
CA SER A 68 -13.54 -7.81 -6.57
C SER A 68 -14.76 -7.59 -5.67
N ALA A 69 -14.76 -8.16 -4.46
CA ALA A 69 -15.82 -7.95 -3.48
C ALA A 69 -15.90 -6.48 -3.04
N SER A 70 -14.75 -5.82 -2.82
CA SER A 70 -14.68 -4.38 -2.49
C SER A 70 -15.24 -3.51 -3.62
N THR A 71 -15.00 -3.88 -4.88
CA THR A 71 -15.58 -3.19 -6.05
C THR A 71 -17.09 -3.45 -6.16
N LEU A 72 -17.57 -4.65 -5.82
CA LEU A 72 -19.00 -4.95 -5.81
C LEU A 72 -19.75 -4.23 -4.68
N ILE A 73 -19.11 -3.99 -3.53
CA ILE A 73 -19.66 -3.16 -2.44
C ILE A 73 -19.98 -1.75 -2.95
N TRP A 74 -19.23 -1.22 -3.93
CA TRP A 74 -19.53 0.07 -4.57
C TRP A 74 -20.81 0.10 -5.41
N LEU A 75 -21.51 -1.02 -5.57
CA LEU A 75 -22.86 -1.05 -6.10
C LEU A 75 -23.89 -0.45 -5.11
N VAL A 76 -23.56 -0.40 -3.83
CA VAL A 76 -24.46 0.08 -2.77
C VAL A 76 -24.84 1.57 -2.94
N PRO A 77 -23.92 2.53 -3.08
CA PRO A 77 -24.28 3.93 -3.33
C PRO A 77 -25.22 4.15 -4.53
N PRO A 78 -24.94 3.60 -5.74
CA PRO A 78 -25.83 3.80 -6.87
C PRO A 78 -27.14 3.02 -6.75
N ALA A 79 -27.18 1.86 -6.09
CA ALA A 79 -28.45 1.19 -5.78
C ALA A 79 -29.32 2.05 -4.85
N CYS A 80 -28.74 2.61 -3.79
CA CYS A 80 -29.44 3.53 -2.89
C CYS A 80 -29.95 4.77 -3.65
N GLY A 81 -29.12 5.35 -4.51
CA GLY A 81 -29.49 6.51 -5.34
C GLY A 81 -30.58 6.22 -6.37
N ALA A 82 -30.55 5.05 -7.00
CA ALA A 82 -31.52 4.67 -8.03
C ALA A 82 -32.88 4.31 -7.45
N PHE A 83 -32.91 3.61 -6.32
CA PHE A 83 -34.16 3.05 -5.77
C PHE A 83 -34.73 3.86 -4.60
N LEU A 84 -33.89 4.35 -3.69
CA LEU A 84 -34.37 5.01 -2.47
C LEU A 84 -34.58 6.51 -2.66
N GLN A 85 -33.72 7.18 -3.43
CA GLN A 85 -33.84 8.63 -3.61
C GLN A 85 -35.19 9.07 -4.23
N PRO A 86 -35.76 8.38 -5.24
CA PRO A 86 -37.10 8.70 -5.73
C PRO A 86 -38.21 8.51 -4.69
N LEU A 87 -38.08 7.50 -3.82
CA LEU A 87 -39.03 7.24 -2.74
C LEU A 87 -38.99 8.36 -1.70
N PHE A 88 -37.78 8.77 -1.28
CA PHE A 88 -37.59 9.90 -0.38
C PHE A 88 -38.04 11.22 -1.00
N GLY A 89 -37.79 11.44 -2.29
CA GLY A 89 -38.29 12.60 -3.03
C GLY A 89 -39.81 12.68 -3.01
N ARG A 90 -40.49 11.54 -3.22
CA ARG A 90 -41.95 11.44 -3.12
C ARG A 90 -42.47 11.66 -1.70
N TRP A 91 -41.87 11.03 -0.70
CA TRP A 91 -42.26 11.22 0.70
C TRP A 91 -42.04 12.67 1.14
N SER A 92 -40.95 13.28 0.70
CA SER A 92 -40.66 14.69 0.95
C SER A 92 -41.62 15.63 0.22
N ASP A 93 -42.19 15.25 -0.92
CA ASP A 93 -43.22 16.06 -1.60
C ASP A 93 -44.60 15.89 -0.95
N ALA A 94 -44.90 14.69 -0.41
CA ALA A 94 -46.10 14.43 0.37
C ALA A 94 -46.09 15.16 1.73
N CYS A 95 -44.90 15.48 2.25
CA CYS A 95 -44.71 16.34 3.41
C CYS A 95 -44.52 17.80 2.99
N ARG A 96 -45.21 18.75 3.62
CA ARG A 96 -45.04 20.18 3.31
C ARG A 96 -43.74 20.81 3.86
N SER A 97 -42.82 20.01 4.42
CA SER A 97 -41.54 20.43 5.00
C SER A 97 -40.45 19.40 4.70
N ARG A 98 -39.31 19.85 4.16
CA ARG A 98 -38.16 19.00 3.81
C ARG A 98 -37.15 18.84 4.94
N LYS A 99 -37.17 19.74 5.93
CA LYS A 99 -36.22 19.75 7.06
C LYS A 99 -36.16 18.44 7.86
N PRO A 100 -37.28 17.77 8.22
CA PRO A 100 -37.21 16.54 9.01
C PRO A 100 -36.39 15.46 8.31
N PHE A 101 -36.57 15.30 6.99
CA PHE A 101 -35.81 14.32 6.20
C PHE A 101 -34.30 14.63 6.19
N ILE A 102 -33.94 15.92 6.09
CA ILE A 102 -32.54 16.37 6.11
C ILE A 102 -31.91 16.14 7.49
N VAL A 103 -32.64 16.42 8.58
CA VAL A 103 -32.13 16.24 9.95
C VAL A 103 -31.99 14.76 10.31
N PHE A 104 -33.01 13.94 10.05
CA PHE A 104 -32.94 12.50 10.33
C PHE A 104 -31.92 11.80 9.45
N GLY A 105 -31.83 12.16 8.17
CA GLY A 105 -30.78 11.68 7.29
C GLY A 105 -29.38 12.10 7.76
N GLY A 106 -29.21 13.35 8.22
CA GLY A 106 -27.95 13.86 8.77
C GLY A 106 -27.52 13.11 10.03
N LEU A 107 -28.45 12.82 10.94
CA LEU A 107 -28.19 11.99 12.12
C LEU A 107 -27.78 10.57 11.72
N GLY A 108 -28.46 9.99 10.72
CA GLY A 108 -28.11 8.69 10.15
C GLY A 108 -26.70 8.66 9.55
N ILE A 109 -26.29 9.71 8.83
CA ILE A 109 -24.92 9.86 8.30
C ILE A 109 -23.91 9.84 9.45
N VAL A 110 -24.14 10.60 10.53
CA VAL A 110 -23.22 10.65 11.67
C VAL A 110 -23.08 9.28 12.34
N ILE A 111 -24.20 8.62 12.64
CA ILE A 111 -24.19 7.29 13.27
C ILE A 111 -23.47 6.27 12.36
N ALA A 112 -23.76 6.31 11.06
CA ALA A 112 -23.17 5.39 10.11
C ALA A 112 -21.67 5.62 9.90
N LEU A 113 -21.21 6.87 9.87
CA LEU A 113 -19.77 7.17 9.77
C LEU A 113 -19.00 6.67 11.00
N VAL A 114 -19.55 6.84 12.21
CA VAL A 114 -18.93 6.32 13.44
C VAL A 114 -18.90 4.79 13.40
N GLY A 115 -20.01 4.13 13.11
CA GLY A 115 -20.05 2.68 13.02
C GLY A 115 -19.12 2.12 11.94
N TYR A 116 -19.00 2.81 10.81
CA TYR A 116 -18.10 2.46 9.72
C TYR A 116 -16.62 2.51 10.14
N ALA A 117 -16.19 3.56 10.86
CA ALA A 117 -14.78 3.69 11.26
C ALA A 117 -14.37 2.84 12.47
N TRP A 118 -15.31 2.51 13.36
CA TRP A 118 -15.07 1.68 14.56
C TRP A 118 -15.56 0.23 14.39
N SER A 119 -15.68 -0.26 13.15
CA SER A 119 -16.18 -1.61 12.88
C SER A 119 -15.34 -2.73 13.53
N PRO A 120 -13.99 -2.69 13.55
CA PRO A 120 -13.18 -3.67 14.29
C PRO A 120 -13.43 -3.65 15.79
N GLU A 121 -13.55 -2.48 16.41
CA GLU A 121 -13.78 -2.32 17.84
C GLU A 121 -15.20 -2.77 18.24
N LEU A 122 -16.20 -2.50 17.38
CA LEU A 122 -17.55 -3.01 17.54
C LEU A 122 -17.60 -4.54 17.42
N ALA A 123 -16.83 -5.11 16.49
CA ALA A 123 -16.73 -6.56 16.36
C ALA A 123 -16.07 -7.20 17.59
N ALA A 124 -15.00 -6.60 18.10
CA ALA A 124 -14.33 -7.04 19.33
C ALA A 124 -15.24 -6.97 20.56
N LEU A 125 -16.10 -5.93 20.66
CA LEU A 125 -17.09 -5.79 21.73
C LEU A 125 -18.14 -6.92 21.71
N ILE A 126 -18.50 -7.39 20.52
CA ILE A 126 -19.52 -8.42 20.30
C ILE A 126 -18.93 -9.84 20.45
N SER A 127 -17.69 -10.06 20.02
CA SER A 127 -17.02 -11.37 20.07
C SER A 127 -16.55 -11.75 21.48
N GLY A 128 -16.48 -10.78 22.41
CA GLY A 128 -15.98 -10.99 23.77
C GLY A 128 -14.45 -11.03 23.87
N PRO A 129 -13.87 -10.84 25.07
CA PRO A 129 -12.43 -10.68 25.28
C PRO A 129 -11.62 -11.99 25.32
N ASP A 130 -12.20 -13.14 24.95
CA ASP A 130 -11.54 -14.44 25.10
C ASP A 130 -10.56 -14.72 23.93
N GLU A 131 -9.33 -14.24 24.06
CA GLU A 131 -8.20 -14.35 23.11
C GLU A 131 -7.64 -15.79 22.92
N SER A 132 -8.26 -16.81 23.52
CA SER A 132 -7.66 -18.16 23.62
C SER A 132 -8.06 -19.16 22.52
N GLN A 133 -8.90 -18.80 21.55
CA GLN A 133 -9.33 -19.71 20.47
C GLN A 133 -9.21 -19.08 19.08
N ALA A 134 -8.50 -19.77 18.16
CA ALA A 134 -8.37 -19.38 16.75
C ALA A 134 -9.71 -19.24 15.99
N SER A 135 -10.79 -19.83 16.50
CA SER A 135 -12.16 -19.64 15.98
C SER A 135 -12.78 -18.29 16.39
N ALA A 136 -12.39 -17.72 17.53
CA ALA A 136 -12.87 -16.44 18.01
C ALA A 136 -12.26 -15.27 17.21
N SER A 137 -11.00 -15.38 16.77
CA SER A 137 -10.35 -14.39 15.91
C SER A 137 -10.90 -14.37 14.48
N ALA A 138 -11.24 -15.52 13.92
CA ALA A 138 -11.92 -15.62 12.62
C ALA A 138 -13.35 -15.03 12.68
N ALA A 139 -14.09 -15.31 13.75
CA ALA A 139 -15.43 -14.74 13.96
C ALA A 139 -15.39 -13.22 14.14
N ALA A 140 -14.41 -12.70 14.87
CA ALA A 140 -14.19 -11.25 15.02
C ALA A 140 -13.86 -10.57 13.69
N ALA A 141 -13.02 -11.18 12.84
CA ALA A 141 -12.72 -10.68 11.51
C ALA A 141 -13.97 -10.64 10.60
N TRP A 142 -14.77 -11.71 10.59
CA TRP A 142 -16.04 -11.76 9.87
C TRP A 142 -17.06 -10.73 10.39
N LEU A 143 -17.17 -10.57 11.71
CA LEU A 143 -18.03 -9.56 12.32
C LEU A 143 -17.59 -8.14 11.97
N ALA A 144 -16.27 -7.88 11.90
CA ALA A 144 -15.74 -6.58 11.49
C ALA A 144 -16.08 -6.27 10.02
N GLN A 145 -15.96 -7.24 9.12
CA GLN A 145 -16.36 -7.11 7.72
C GLN A 145 -17.86 -6.85 7.58
N LEU A 146 -18.70 -7.61 8.29
CA LEU A 146 -20.15 -7.46 8.27
C LEU A 146 -20.60 -6.12 8.87
N SER A 147 -19.97 -5.70 9.97
CA SER A 147 -20.22 -4.40 10.60
C SER A 147 -19.86 -3.25 9.65
N ALA A 148 -18.67 -3.30 9.04
CA ALA A 148 -18.23 -2.30 8.08
C ALA A 148 -19.16 -2.21 6.87
N LEU A 149 -19.59 -3.37 6.32
CA LEU A 149 -20.54 -3.42 5.22
C LEU A 149 -21.92 -2.86 5.64
N PHE A 150 -22.41 -3.24 6.81
CA PHE A 150 -23.69 -2.76 7.33
C PHE A 150 -23.69 -1.23 7.45
N PHE A 151 -22.66 -0.65 8.08
CA PHE A 151 -22.57 0.79 8.25
C PHE A 151 -22.27 1.52 6.94
N PHE A 152 -21.56 0.91 6.00
CA PHE A 152 -21.40 1.44 4.64
C PHE A 152 -22.74 1.51 3.89
N VAL A 153 -23.59 0.49 4.02
CA VAL A 153 -24.97 0.51 3.49
C VAL A 153 -25.80 1.57 4.21
N ALA A 154 -25.77 1.60 5.55
CA ALA A 154 -26.52 2.56 6.35
C ALA A 154 -26.14 4.02 6.02
N LEU A 155 -24.86 4.29 5.79
CA LEU A 155 -24.35 5.58 5.35
C LEU A 155 -24.98 5.99 4.02
N ASN A 156 -24.90 5.12 3.02
CA ASN A 156 -25.40 5.39 1.68
C ASN A 156 -26.93 5.48 1.60
N VAL A 157 -27.66 4.78 2.47
CA VAL A 157 -29.11 4.96 2.67
C VAL A 157 -29.41 6.32 3.28
N SER A 158 -28.65 6.72 4.31
CA SER A 158 -28.87 7.98 5.06
C SER A 158 -28.53 9.23 4.24
N VAL A 159 -27.62 9.13 3.28
CA VAL A 159 -27.28 10.22 2.35
C VAL A 159 -28.47 10.60 1.45
N GLN A 160 -29.32 9.65 1.05
CA GLN A 160 -30.39 9.88 0.07
C GLN A 160 -31.41 10.97 0.47
N PRO A 161 -32.03 10.94 1.67
CA PRO A 161 -32.95 12.00 2.09
C PRO A 161 -32.28 13.37 2.24
N VAL A 162 -31.01 13.42 2.63
CA VAL A 162 -30.24 14.67 2.76
C VAL A 162 -29.97 15.28 1.39
N GLN A 163 -29.38 14.49 0.47
CA GLN A 163 -29.04 14.93 -0.88
C GLN A 163 -30.29 15.37 -1.67
N SER A 164 -31.35 14.57 -1.62
CA SER A 164 -32.62 14.91 -2.27
C SER A 164 -33.25 16.17 -1.67
N GLY A 165 -33.29 16.28 -0.34
CA GLY A 165 -33.88 17.41 0.36
C GLY A 165 -33.15 18.72 0.04
N LEU A 166 -31.82 18.73 0.11
CA LEU A 166 -30.99 19.90 -0.18
C LEU A 166 -31.14 20.37 -1.64
N ARG A 167 -31.17 19.43 -2.61
CA ARG A 167 -31.36 19.77 -4.02
C ARG A 167 -32.77 20.31 -4.31
N ALA A 168 -33.79 19.75 -3.67
CA ALA A 168 -35.16 20.24 -3.81
C ALA A 168 -35.34 21.63 -3.17
N LEU A 169 -34.67 21.92 -2.06
CA LEU A 169 -34.67 23.25 -1.44
C LEU A 169 -34.13 24.34 -2.36
N VAL A 170 -33.12 24.04 -3.18
CA VAL A 170 -32.60 24.98 -4.19
C VAL A 170 -33.67 25.30 -5.24
N VAL A 171 -34.44 24.31 -5.69
CA VAL A 171 -35.54 24.52 -6.63
C VAL A 171 -36.71 25.28 -5.99
N ASP A 172 -37.04 24.96 -4.74
CA ASP A 172 -38.20 25.54 -4.05
C ASP A 172 -37.96 26.98 -3.59
N LYS A 173 -36.71 27.38 -3.32
CA LYS A 173 -36.38 28.68 -2.70
C LYS A 173 -35.70 29.67 -3.64
N CYS A 174 -35.15 29.24 -4.77
CA CYS A 174 -34.46 30.11 -5.73
C CYS A 174 -35.24 30.24 -7.04
N HIS A 175 -35.37 31.47 -7.54
CA HIS A 175 -36.00 31.75 -8.84
C HIS A 175 -35.18 31.21 -10.02
N ALA A 176 -35.83 31.02 -11.18
CA ALA A 176 -35.19 30.51 -12.40
C ALA A 176 -33.91 31.30 -12.80
N GLY A 177 -33.92 32.62 -12.66
CA GLY A 177 -32.73 33.47 -12.91
C GLY A 177 -31.59 33.26 -11.90
N GLN A 178 -31.89 32.80 -10.68
CA GLN A 178 -30.92 32.54 -9.61
C GLN A 178 -30.40 31.09 -9.62
N GLN A 179 -30.98 30.18 -10.42
CA GLN A 179 -30.55 28.78 -10.47
C GLN A 179 -29.11 28.60 -10.94
N ILE A 180 -28.61 29.47 -11.84
CA ILE A 180 -27.20 29.46 -12.25
C ILE A 180 -26.29 29.72 -11.05
N GLU A 181 -26.60 30.77 -10.28
CA GLU A 181 -25.79 31.20 -9.14
C GLU A 181 -25.88 30.22 -7.97
N ALA A 182 -27.07 29.71 -7.66
CA ALA A 182 -27.28 28.73 -6.60
C ALA A 182 -26.53 27.42 -6.88
N ASN A 183 -26.62 26.88 -8.10
CA ASN A 183 -25.90 25.65 -8.46
C ASN A 183 -24.39 25.87 -8.61
N ALA A 184 -23.93 27.08 -8.98
CA ALA A 184 -22.51 27.41 -8.98
C ALA A 184 -21.93 27.45 -7.55
N TRP A 185 -22.67 28.02 -6.59
CA TRP A 185 -22.30 27.97 -5.17
C TRP A 185 -22.34 26.56 -4.60
N ALA A 186 -23.35 25.75 -4.95
CA ALA A 186 -23.38 24.33 -4.61
C ALA A 186 -22.13 23.59 -5.10
N SER A 187 -21.74 23.79 -6.37
CA SER A 187 -20.52 23.20 -6.94
C SER A 187 -19.27 23.66 -6.18
N ARG A 188 -19.12 24.96 -5.88
CA ARG A 188 -17.99 25.48 -5.07
C ARG A 188 -17.89 24.81 -3.71
N ILE A 189 -19.01 24.71 -3.00
CA ILE A 189 -19.05 24.13 -1.65
C ILE A 189 -18.66 22.65 -1.70
N ASN A 190 -19.12 21.91 -2.70
CA ASN A 190 -18.68 20.53 -2.92
C ASN A 190 -17.17 20.45 -3.21
N HIS A 191 -16.62 21.33 -4.05
CA HIS A 191 -15.18 21.29 -4.34
C HIS A 191 -14.32 21.70 -3.15
N VAL A 192 -14.75 22.66 -2.32
CA VAL A 192 -14.06 23.02 -1.06
C VAL A 192 -14.09 21.85 -0.08
N ALA A 193 -15.26 21.24 0.13
CA ALA A 193 -15.40 20.09 1.02
C ALA A 193 -14.54 18.90 0.56
N GLY A 194 -14.60 18.57 -0.73
CA GLY A 194 -13.77 17.51 -1.31
C GLY A 194 -12.27 17.81 -1.19
N MET A 195 -11.83 19.02 -1.53
CA MET A 195 -10.43 19.43 -1.42
C MET A 195 -9.89 19.26 0.01
N ILE A 196 -10.62 19.73 1.02
CA ILE A 196 -10.21 19.60 2.43
C ILE A 196 -10.17 18.12 2.84
N SER A 197 -11.20 17.34 2.51
CA SER A 197 -11.24 15.91 2.84
C SER A 197 -10.12 15.11 2.18
N TYR A 198 -9.83 15.35 0.90
CA TYR A 198 -8.77 14.64 0.19
C TYR A 198 -7.37 15.07 0.65
N LEU A 199 -7.18 16.34 1.03
CA LEU A 199 -5.93 16.80 1.64
C LEU A 199 -5.69 16.12 2.99
N ALA A 200 -6.74 16.07 3.84
CA ALA A 200 -6.69 15.39 5.12
C ALA A 200 -6.45 13.88 4.93
N ALA A 201 -7.04 13.25 3.91
CA ALA A 201 -6.81 11.85 3.60
C ALA A 201 -5.39 11.58 3.05
N ALA A 202 -4.81 12.54 2.32
CA ALA A 202 -3.46 12.45 1.77
C ALA A 202 -2.35 12.74 2.79
N SER A 203 -2.69 13.27 3.96
CA SER A 203 -1.78 13.66 5.03
C SER A 203 -2.05 12.80 6.27
N ASP A 204 -1.05 12.50 7.10
CA ASP A 204 -1.30 11.85 8.39
C ASP A 204 -1.95 12.86 9.35
N VAL A 205 -3.19 12.61 9.76
CA VAL A 205 -3.96 13.47 10.66
C VAL A 205 -4.23 12.82 12.02
N THR A 206 -3.67 11.63 12.28
CA THR A 206 -3.86 10.89 13.53
C THR A 206 -3.40 11.68 14.76
N GLY A 207 -2.33 12.47 14.64
CA GLY A 207 -1.82 13.33 15.71
C GLY A 207 -2.59 14.65 15.93
N ILE A 208 -3.55 15.01 15.07
CA ILE A 208 -4.28 16.28 15.14
C ILE A 208 -5.58 16.14 15.94
N VAL A 209 -6.19 14.96 15.91
CA VAL A 209 -7.50 14.71 16.50
C VAL A 209 -7.32 13.90 17.79
N PRO A 210 -7.86 14.36 18.94
CA PRO A 210 -7.68 13.66 20.22
C PRO A 210 -8.46 12.34 20.33
N ILE A 211 -9.29 12.01 19.34
CA ILE A 211 -10.20 10.86 19.32
C ILE A 211 -10.02 10.15 17.98
N GLY A 212 -9.53 8.90 18.04
CA GLY A 212 -9.27 8.04 16.88
C GLY A 212 -7.80 7.60 16.84
N SER A 213 -7.56 6.29 16.94
CA SER A 213 -6.22 5.68 16.84
C SER A 213 -5.80 5.43 15.40
N THR A 214 -6.75 5.46 14.45
CA THR A 214 -6.50 5.20 13.02
C THR A 214 -6.81 6.41 12.14
N GLN A 215 -6.17 6.46 10.96
CA GLN A 215 -6.38 7.52 9.96
C GLN A 215 -7.86 7.66 9.57
N LEU A 216 -8.60 6.55 9.40
CA LEU A 216 -10.03 6.60 9.06
C LEU A 216 -10.87 7.21 10.20
N GLN A 217 -10.57 6.85 11.45
CA GLN A 217 -11.26 7.39 12.63
C GLN A 217 -11.05 8.90 12.75
N ALA A 218 -9.82 9.38 12.59
CA ALA A 218 -9.51 10.81 12.61
C ALA A 218 -10.26 11.58 11.49
N LEU A 219 -10.30 11.03 10.26
CA LEU A 219 -11.06 11.61 9.15
C LEU A 219 -12.56 11.65 9.42
N VAL A 220 -13.13 10.61 10.04
CA VAL A 220 -14.55 10.55 10.40
C VAL A 220 -14.91 11.61 11.45
N VAL A 221 -14.06 11.80 12.47
CA VAL A 221 -14.31 12.83 13.49
C VAL A 221 -14.36 14.24 12.89
N LEU A 222 -13.38 14.57 12.03
CA LEU A 222 -13.37 15.85 11.31
C LEU A 222 -14.62 16.02 10.44
N SER A 223 -15.08 14.92 9.83
CA SER A 223 -16.23 14.91 8.94
C SER A 223 -17.56 15.13 9.64
N ILE A 224 -17.72 14.60 10.86
CA ILE A 224 -18.92 14.80 11.69
C ILE A 224 -19.12 16.28 11.99
N ILE A 225 -18.04 17.03 12.29
CA ILE A 225 -18.10 18.47 12.54
C ILE A 225 -18.65 19.20 11.32
N VAL A 226 -18.18 18.84 10.12
CA VAL A 226 -18.64 19.45 8.86
C VAL A 226 -20.09 19.08 8.56
N VAL A 227 -20.49 17.82 8.74
CA VAL A 227 -21.86 17.35 8.51
C VAL A 227 -22.84 18.09 9.42
N ILE A 228 -22.59 18.11 10.74
CA ILE A 228 -23.48 18.75 11.71
C ILE A 228 -23.53 20.26 11.47
N GLY A 229 -22.37 20.91 11.32
CA GLY A 229 -22.29 22.36 11.13
C GLY A 229 -23.01 22.82 9.86
N SER A 230 -22.72 22.17 8.73
CA SER A 230 -23.28 22.55 7.44
C SER A 230 -24.80 22.34 7.34
N LEU A 231 -25.31 21.19 7.82
CA LEU A 231 -26.75 20.91 7.82
C LEU A 231 -27.51 21.81 8.80
N SER A 232 -26.92 22.13 9.95
CA SER A 232 -27.53 23.03 10.94
C SER A 232 -27.74 24.43 10.36
N VAL A 233 -26.72 24.99 9.69
CA VAL A 233 -26.83 26.31 9.04
C VAL A 233 -27.94 26.31 7.99
N THR A 234 -27.97 25.33 7.08
CA THR A 234 -29.01 25.25 6.06
C THR A 234 -30.41 25.11 6.68
N CYS A 235 -30.57 24.26 7.69
CA CYS A 235 -31.85 24.08 8.38
C CYS A 235 -32.31 25.32 9.15
N CYS A 236 -31.38 26.15 9.67
CA CYS A 236 -31.70 27.40 10.36
C CYS A 236 -32.15 28.50 9.38
N VAL A 237 -31.51 28.61 8.21
CA VAL A 237 -31.81 29.68 7.23
C VAL A 237 -33.08 29.42 6.44
N VAL A 238 -33.44 28.15 6.20
CA VAL A 238 -34.66 27.79 5.48
C VAL A 238 -35.88 28.05 6.36
N THR A 239 -36.89 28.77 5.86
CA THR A 239 -38.19 28.89 6.54
C THR A 239 -39.25 28.11 5.76
N GLU A 240 -40.01 27.26 6.46
CA GLU A 240 -41.11 26.44 5.92
C GLU A 240 -42.35 26.67 6.79
N SER A 241 -43.54 26.81 6.19
CA SER A 241 -44.77 27.10 6.94
C SER A 241 -45.30 25.84 7.63
N ARG A 242 -45.50 25.88 8.95
CA ARG A 242 -46.29 24.88 9.70
C ARG A 242 -47.78 25.13 9.43
N LYS A 243 -48.47 24.23 8.73
CA LYS A 243 -49.92 24.07 8.89
C LYS A 243 -50.20 22.68 9.45
N THR A 244 -50.83 22.66 10.61
CA THR A 244 -51.37 21.50 11.31
C THR A 244 -52.64 21.05 10.59
N ASP A 245 -52.54 19.99 9.79
CA ASP A 245 -53.65 19.08 9.49
C ASP A 245 -53.05 17.81 8.86
N PHE A 246 -52.89 16.78 9.68
CA PHE A 246 -52.44 15.45 9.27
C PHE A 246 -53.62 14.70 8.62
N ALA A 247 -53.85 14.95 7.34
CA ALA A 247 -54.60 14.04 6.49
C ALA A 247 -53.70 13.62 5.32
N VAL A 248 -52.85 12.61 5.57
CA VAL A 248 -52.12 11.92 4.50
C VAL A 248 -53.18 11.22 3.64
N LYS A 249 -53.59 11.84 2.54
CA LYS A 249 -54.35 11.12 1.50
C LYS A 249 -53.45 9.97 1.04
N LYS A 250 -53.91 8.72 1.21
CA LYS A 250 -53.29 7.53 0.63
C LYS A 250 -53.22 7.71 -0.89
N GLN A 251 -52.10 8.22 -1.39
CA GLN A 251 -51.76 8.11 -2.80
C GLN A 251 -51.48 6.63 -3.08
N ALA A 252 -52.21 6.06 -4.04
CA ALA A 252 -52.14 4.64 -4.38
C ALA A 252 -50.70 4.20 -4.68
N ALA A 253 -50.28 3.08 -4.12
CA ALA A 253 -48.92 2.55 -4.17
C ALA A 253 -48.46 2.03 -5.56
N GLY A 254 -49.25 2.26 -6.62
CA GLY A 254 -49.03 1.68 -7.96
C GLY A 254 -48.31 2.55 -8.99
N GLU A 255 -48.04 3.83 -8.69
CA GLU A 255 -47.32 4.72 -9.63
C GLU A 255 -45.80 4.62 -9.43
N GLY A 256 -45.18 3.56 -9.97
CA GLY A 256 -43.72 3.35 -9.95
C GLY A 256 -42.93 4.29 -10.88
N LEU A 257 -41.63 4.04 -11.04
CA LEU A 257 -40.69 4.80 -11.91
C LEU A 257 -41.23 5.03 -13.34
N LEU A 258 -42.03 4.08 -13.86
CA LEU A 258 -42.75 4.15 -15.14
C LEU A 258 -43.79 5.28 -15.20
N ALA A 259 -44.45 5.61 -14.08
CA ALA A 259 -45.35 6.76 -13.99
C ALA A 259 -44.56 8.07 -13.95
N ALA A 260 -43.39 8.10 -13.28
CA ALA A 260 -42.49 9.25 -13.30
C ALA A 260 -41.96 9.55 -14.71
N TRP A 261 -41.68 8.53 -15.52
CA TRP A 261 -41.29 8.69 -16.93
C TRP A 261 -42.34 9.39 -17.79
N LYS A 262 -43.62 9.10 -17.55
CA LYS A 262 -44.75 9.75 -18.25
C LYS A 262 -44.89 11.23 -17.88
N LEU A 263 -44.36 11.66 -16.72
CA LEU A 263 -44.38 13.05 -16.27
C LEU A 263 -43.22 13.90 -16.85
N LEU A 264 -42.17 13.28 -17.38
CA LEU A 264 -41.00 14.00 -17.91
C LEU A 264 -41.30 14.65 -19.26
N SER A 265 -40.99 15.94 -19.39
CA SER A 265 -41.01 16.64 -20.68
C SER A 265 -39.93 16.07 -21.62
N LEU A 266 -40.11 16.25 -22.93
CA LEU A 266 -39.08 15.84 -23.92
C LEU A 266 -37.71 16.48 -23.66
N ARG A 267 -37.69 17.70 -23.08
CA ARG A 267 -36.45 18.40 -22.71
C ARG A 267 -35.76 17.72 -21.54
N LEU A 268 -36.51 17.39 -20.48
CA LEU A 268 -35.96 16.65 -19.32
C LEU A 268 -35.45 15.27 -19.72
N ARG A 269 -36.19 14.53 -20.55
CA ARG A 269 -35.75 13.22 -21.04
C ARG A 269 -34.39 13.30 -21.74
N ARG A 270 -34.19 14.30 -22.61
CA ARG A 270 -32.90 14.51 -23.30
C ARG A 270 -31.77 14.82 -22.33
N ILE A 271 -32.01 15.70 -21.34
CA ILE A 271 -31.01 16.04 -20.31
C ILE A 271 -30.65 14.80 -19.49
N TYR A 272 -31.65 14.00 -19.10
CA TYR A 272 -31.46 12.81 -18.27
C TYR A 272 -30.76 11.68 -19.03
N PHE A 273 -31.07 11.50 -20.32
CA PHE A 273 -30.30 10.58 -21.18
C PHE A 273 -28.84 11.02 -21.34
N ALA A 274 -28.58 12.31 -21.48
CA ALA A 274 -27.19 12.80 -21.54
C ALA A 274 -26.47 12.60 -20.19
N GLN A 275 -27.16 12.75 -19.06
CA GLN A 275 -26.62 12.41 -17.74
C GLN A 275 -26.32 10.92 -17.60
N PHE A 276 -27.18 10.05 -18.15
CA PHE A 276 -26.98 8.60 -18.11
C PHE A 276 -25.62 8.19 -18.68
N PHE A 277 -25.33 8.60 -19.91
CA PHE A 277 -24.06 8.24 -20.55
C PHE A 277 -22.87 8.98 -19.92
N SER A 278 -23.06 10.22 -19.46
CA SER A 278 -22.00 10.94 -18.75
C SER A 278 -21.58 10.23 -17.45
N TRP A 279 -22.54 9.76 -16.64
CA TRP A 279 -22.23 9.10 -15.38
C TRP A 279 -21.79 7.65 -15.54
N PHE A 280 -22.18 6.99 -16.64
CA PHE A 280 -21.60 5.72 -17.05
C PHE A 280 -20.06 5.84 -17.21
N ALA A 281 -19.60 6.95 -17.78
CA ALA A 281 -18.18 7.21 -17.99
C ALA A 281 -17.43 7.71 -16.74
N TRP A 282 -18.07 8.55 -15.91
CA TRP A 282 -17.42 9.10 -14.70
C TRP A 282 -17.20 8.06 -13.60
N PHE A 283 -18.09 7.07 -13.49
CA PHE A 283 -18.10 6.19 -12.33
C PHE A 283 -16.83 5.35 -12.14
N PRO A 284 -16.28 4.67 -13.18
CA PRO A 284 -15.02 3.96 -13.05
C PRO A 284 -13.87 4.87 -12.59
N VAL A 285 -13.84 6.12 -13.09
CA VAL A 285 -12.84 7.13 -12.72
C VAL A 285 -13.00 7.58 -11.27
N LEU A 286 -14.20 7.61 -10.69
CA LEU A 286 -14.37 8.00 -9.29
C LEU A 286 -14.02 6.89 -8.30
N VAL A 287 -14.30 5.64 -8.66
CA VAL A 287 -14.14 4.49 -7.76
C VAL A 287 -12.75 3.86 -7.85
N GLN A 288 -12.18 3.77 -9.06
CA GLN A 288 -10.96 2.97 -9.27
C GLN A 288 -9.66 3.78 -9.32
N ILE A 289 -9.74 5.09 -9.40
CA ILE A 289 -8.59 5.98 -9.59
C ILE A 289 -7.57 5.95 -8.45
N THR A 290 -8.04 5.83 -7.21
CA THR A 290 -7.17 5.77 -6.05
C THR A 290 -6.41 4.45 -6.03
N SER A 291 -7.08 3.34 -6.29
CA SER A 291 -6.45 2.03 -6.45
C SER A 291 -5.44 2.05 -7.60
N PHE A 292 -5.85 2.50 -8.79
CA PHE A 292 -5.02 2.54 -9.99
C PHE A 292 -3.74 3.37 -9.80
N ILE A 293 -3.85 4.57 -9.23
CA ILE A 293 -2.69 5.46 -8.99
C ILE A 293 -1.79 4.94 -7.89
N ASN A 294 -2.34 4.29 -6.86
CA ASN A 294 -1.55 3.67 -5.81
C ASN A 294 -0.75 2.48 -6.36
N THR A 295 -1.34 1.68 -7.24
CA THR A 295 -0.63 0.56 -7.89
C THR A 295 0.55 1.07 -8.75
N MET A 296 0.38 2.17 -9.49
CA MET A 296 1.45 2.75 -10.30
C MET A 296 2.58 3.44 -9.49
N ASN A 297 2.43 3.66 -8.19
CA ASN A 297 3.42 4.35 -7.34
C ASN A 297 4.00 3.42 -6.24
N ALA A 298 4.03 2.11 -6.49
CA ALA A 298 4.47 1.10 -5.52
C ALA A 298 5.93 1.31 -5.02
N GLU A 299 6.78 2.03 -5.77
CA GLU A 299 8.17 2.35 -5.41
C GLU A 299 8.31 3.40 -4.27
N HIS A 300 7.22 4.12 -3.91
CA HIS A 300 7.24 5.15 -2.86
C HIS A 300 6.02 5.03 -1.91
N PRO A 301 5.98 4.02 -1.01
CA PRO A 301 4.83 3.70 -0.16
C PRO A 301 4.46 4.80 0.87
N CYS A 302 5.33 5.79 1.11
CA CYS A 302 5.12 6.82 2.14
C CYS A 302 4.17 7.98 1.75
N LYS A 303 3.54 7.97 0.57
CA LYS A 303 2.58 9.03 0.17
C LYS A 303 1.31 8.41 -0.40
N ALA A 304 0.15 8.74 0.16
CA ALA A 304 -1.16 8.35 -0.36
C ALA A 304 -1.45 9.00 -1.75
N ALA A 305 -0.82 8.48 -2.79
CA ALA A 305 -0.76 9.06 -4.14
C ALA A 305 -2.15 9.23 -4.77
N GLY A 306 -3.05 8.26 -4.56
CA GLY A 306 -4.45 8.33 -5.00
C GLY A 306 -5.24 9.46 -4.34
N ALA A 307 -5.12 9.62 -3.01
CA ALA A 307 -5.74 10.74 -2.30
C ALA A 307 -5.15 12.09 -2.75
N SER A 308 -3.84 12.13 -3.01
CA SER A 308 -3.16 13.30 -3.58
C SER A 308 -3.67 13.67 -4.97
N ALA A 309 -3.98 12.69 -5.82
CA ALA A 309 -4.56 12.93 -7.14
C ALA A 309 -5.98 13.51 -7.07
N LEU A 310 -6.84 12.96 -6.19
CA LEU A 310 -8.18 13.51 -5.93
C LEU A 310 -8.13 14.91 -5.32
N PHE A 311 -7.14 15.20 -4.48
CA PHE A 311 -6.87 16.54 -3.98
C PHE A 311 -6.55 17.52 -5.12
N LYS A 312 -5.60 17.17 -6.00
CA LYS A 312 -5.21 17.99 -7.16
C LYS A 312 -6.39 18.21 -8.11
N GLN A 313 -7.18 17.17 -8.39
CA GLN A 313 -8.42 17.26 -9.17
C GLN A 313 -9.42 18.24 -8.54
N SER A 314 -9.59 18.18 -7.21
CA SER A 314 -10.50 19.08 -6.48
C SER A 314 -10.02 20.53 -6.48
N CYS A 315 -8.70 20.77 -6.42
CA CYS A 315 -8.12 22.12 -6.58
C CYS A 315 -8.45 22.72 -7.96
N VAL A 316 -8.27 21.95 -9.03
CA VAL A 316 -8.59 22.40 -10.39
C VAL A 316 -10.09 22.64 -10.54
N ALA A 317 -10.93 21.74 -10.01
CA ALA A 317 -12.38 21.90 -10.03
C ALA A 317 -12.85 23.14 -9.27
N LEU A 318 -12.26 23.42 -8.10
CA LEU A 318 -12.53 24.61 -7.32
C LEU A 318 -12.16 25.87 -8.10
N LEU A 319 -10.97 25.93 -8.70
CA LEU A 319 -10.55 27.05 -9.54
C LEU A 319 -11.55 27.29 -10.68
N MET A 320 -11.95 26.24 -11.39
CA MET A 320 -12.88 26.35 -12.51
C MET A 320 -14.30 26.75 -12.09
N SER A 321 -14.73 26.41 -10.86
CA SER A 321 -16.03 26.82 -10.33
C SER A 321 -16.16 28.34 -10.10
N PHE A 322 -15.05 29.07 -10.12
CA PHE A 322 -15.04 30.53 -10.17
C PHE A 322 -14.89 31.06 -11.59
N LEU A 323 -13.97 30.48 -12.37
CA LEU A 323 -13.63 30.95 -13.72
C LEU A 323 -14.75 30.71 -14.74
N LEU A 324 -15.30 29.51 -14.82
CA LEU A 324 -16.28 29.15 -15.86
C LEU A 324 -17.58 29.95 -15.76
N PRO A 325 -18.20 30.14 -14.57
CA PRO A 325 -19.38 30.99 -14.46
C PRO A 325 -19.12 32.45 -14.85
N ALA A 326 -17.92 32.99 -14.57
CA ALA A 326 -17.54 34.34 -14.98
C ALA A 326 -17.38 34.46 -16.50
N LEU A 327 -16.77 33.45 -17.13
CA LEU A 327 -16.62 33.38 -18.59
C LEU A 327 -17.96 33.25 -19.29
N VAL A 328 -18.87 32.40 -18.79
CA VAL A 328 -20.23 32.28 -19.33
C VAL A 328 -20.97 33.62 -19.23
N ARG A 329 -20.89 34.31 -18.08
CA ARG A 329 -21.53 35.63 -17.92
C ARG A 329 -21.00 36.66 -18.92
N ARG A 330 -19.70 36.63 -19.23
CA ARG A 330 -19.07 37.53 -20.22
C ARG A 330 -19.40 37.15 -21.67
N ALA A 331 -19.50 35.86 -21.98
CA ALA A 331 -19.90 35.37 -23.30
C ALA A 331 -21.36 35.72 -23.58
N SER A 332 -22.24 35.50 -22.60
CA SER A 332 -23.67 35.80 -22.70
C SER A 332 -23.96 37.30 -22.74
N SER A 333 -23.16 38.16 -22.09
CA SER A 333 -23.30 39.62 -22.23
C SER A 333 -22.88 40.14 -23.61
N THR A 334 -22.00 39.42 -24.30
CA THR A 334 -21.56 39.73 -25.67
C THR A 334 -22.59 39.23 -26.69
N ALA A 335 -23.13 38.03 -26.52
CA ALA A 335 -24.23 37.49 -27.32
C ALA A 335 -25.54 38.29 -27.12
N GLY A 336 -25.82 38.73 -25.90
CA GLY A 336 -26.96 39.59 -25.56
C GLY A 336 -26.90 40.99 -26.15
N LYS A 337 -25.74 41.45 -26.66
CA LYS A 337 -25.67 42.67 -27.50
C LYS A 337 -26.19 42.43 -28.93
N LEU A 338 -26.13 41.21 -29.45
CA LEU A 338 -26.71 40.85 -30.77
C LEU A 338 -28.23 40.56 -30.70
N GLU A 339 -28.73 39.97 -29.62
CA GLU A 339 -30.16 39.60 -29.47
C GLU A 339 -31.07 40.74 -28.98
N ARG A 340 -30.54 41.95 -28.76
CA ARG A 340 -31.31 43.16 -28.35
C ARG A 340 -32.41 43.60 -29.33
N TYR A 341 -32.57 42.92 -30.47
CA TYR A 341 -33.60 43.18 -31.48
C TYR A 341 -34.90 42.36 -31.34
N SER A 342 -34.98 41.39 -30.43
CA SER A 342 -36.16 40.52 -30.29
C SER A 342 -36.64 40.49 -28.84
N GLY A 343 -37.52 41.44 -28.49
CA GLY A 343 -38.05 41.57 -27.13
C GLY A 343 -38.91 40.38 -26.71
N GLN A 344 -38.40 39.57 -25.78
CA GLN A 344 -39.11 38.84 -24.69
C GLN A 344 -38.19 37.73 -24.13
N ASP A 345 -37.35 38.05 -23.14
CA ASP A 345 -36.83 37.13 -22.10
C ASP A 345 -35.63 37.79 -21.36
N ARG A 346 -35.88 38.86 -20.60
CA ARG A 346 -34.81 39.57 -19.85
C ARG A 346 -34.32 38.85 -18.59
N ALA A 347 -34.92 37.73 -18.18
CA ALA A 347 -34.70 37.11 -16.87
C ALA A 347 -34.20 35.65 -16.90
N ARG A 348 -33.87 35.10 -18.09
CA ARG A 348 -33.54 33.67 -18.23
C ARG A 348 -32.08 33.42 -18.59
N PRO A 349 -31.47 32.32 -18.10
CA PRO A 349 -30.11 31.92 -18.44
C PRO A 349 -29.90 31.79 -19.96
N ASP A 350 -28.71 32.13 -20.45
CA ASP A 350 -28.25 31.71 -21.78
C ASP A 350 -27.94 30.21 -21.77
N LEU A 351 -29.00 29.41 -21.91
CA LEU A 351 -28.94 27.95 -21.87
C LEU A 351 -28.13 27.36 -23.03
N ARG A 352 -28.01 28.08 -24.16
CA ARG A 352 -27.26 27.61 -25.35
C ARG A 352 -25.77 27.59 -25.08
N THR A 353 -25.24 28.63 -24.45
CA THR A 353 -23.83 28.68 -24.05
C THR A 353 -23.51 27.59 -23.02
N LEU A 354 -24.42 27.34 -22.07
CA LEU A 354 -24.27 26.26 -21.08
C LEU A 354 -24.28 24.86 -21.74
N GLN A 355 -25.15 24.62 -22.73
CA GLN A 355 -25.17 23.36 -23.48
C GLN A 355 -23.86 23.11 -24.24
N LYS A 356 -23.32 24.13 -24.90
CA LYS A 356 -22.02 24.04 -25.59
C LYS A 356 -20.90 23.76 -24.59
N LEU A 357 -20.87 24.47 -23.46
CA LEU A 357 -19.89 24.25 -22.41
C LEU A 357 -19.95 22.81 -21.87
N TRP A 358 -21.15 22.30 -21.61
CA TRP A 358 -21.31 20.92 -21.16
C TRP A 358 -20.82 19.92 -22.20
N PHE A 359 -21.19 20.09 -23.48
CA PHE A 359 -20.70 19.24 -24.56
C PHE A 359 -19.17 19.26 -24.69
N THR A 360 -18.55 20.45 -24.71
CA THR A 360 -17.09 20.60 -24.77
C THR A 360 -16.42 19.96 -23.56
N SER A 361 -17.00 20.05 -22.36
CA SER A 361 -16.45 19.39 -21.17
C SER A 361 -16.46 17.86 -21.27
N GLN A 362 -17.47 17.26 -21.91
CA GLN A 362 -17.51 15.81 -22.12
C GLN A 362 -16.45 15.37 -23.13
N MET A 363 -16.21 16.17 -24.18
CA MET A 363 -15.14 15.89 -25.15
C MET A 363 -13.75 16.01 -24.51
N LEU A 364 -13.53 17.03 -23.68
CA LEU A 364 -12.29 17.20 -22.93
C LEU A 364 -12.08 16.07 -21.93
N PHE A 365 -13.13 15.65 -21.22
CA PHE A 365 -13.08 14.51 -20.31
C PHE A 365 -12.69 13.23 -21.04
N ALA A 366 -13.33 12.94 -22.18
CA ALA A 366 -12.98 11.78 -23.00
C ALA A 366 -11.52 11.84 -23.48
N ALA A 367 -11.03 13.00 -23.91
CA ALA A 367 -9.63 13.17 -24.31
C ALA A 367 -8.65 12.92 -23.15
N LEU A 368 -8.92 13.49 -21.96
CA LEU A 368 -8.07 13.33 -20.79
C LEU A 368 -8.06 11.90 -20.25
N VAL A 369 -9.22 11.24 -20.19
CA VAL A 369 -9.27 9.83 -19.76
C VAL A 369 -8.60 8.91 -20.78
N SER A 370 -8.67 9.21 -22.09
CA SER A 370 -7.89 8.48 -23.10
C SER A 370 -6.38 8.65 -22.98
N THR A 371 -5.88 9.63 -22.22
CA THR A 371 -4.43 9.75 -21.92
C THR A 371 -3.99 8.90 -20.73
N THR A 372 -4.89 8.19 -20.04
CA THR A 372 -4.50 7.31 -18.93
C THR A 372 -4.08 5.91 -19.39
N PHE A 373 -3.98 5.66 -20.70
CA PHE A 373 -3.42 4.43 -21.28
C PHE A 373 -1.88 4.42 -21.36
N TYR A 374 -1.21 5.49 -20.95
CA TYR A 374 0.25 5.60 -20.98
C TYR A 374 0.87 5.18 -19.63
N GLU A 375 2.00 4.47 -19.65
CA GLU A 375 2.68 3.87 -18.48
C GLU A 375 3.31 4.87 -17.48
N SER A 376 3.13 6.19 -17.67
CA SER A 376 3.72 7.21 -16.81
C SER A 376 2.79 7.63 -15.66
N SER A 377 3.23 7.40 -14.42
CA SER A 377 2.52 7.82 -13.20
C SER A 377 2.30 9.35 -13.13
N LEU A 378 3.29 10.13 -13.56
CA LEU A 378 3.22 11.60 -13.57
C LEU A 378 2.18 12.12 -14.57
N LEU A 379 2.18 11.60 -15.80
CA LEU A 379 1.24 12.02 -16.84
C LEU A 379 -0.20 11.70 -16.44
N THR A 380 -0.43 10.52 -15.85
CA THR A 380 -1.75 10.13 -15.36
C THR A 380 -2.24 11.00 -14.21
N ILE A 381 -1.40 11.31 -13.22
CA ILE A 381 -1.77 12.21 -12.12
C ILE A 381 -2.13 13.61 -12.64
N LEU A 382 -1.41 14.11 -13.66
CA LEU A 382 -1.71 15.40 -14.30
C LEU A 382 -3.02 15.36 -15.09
N ALA A 383 -3.25 14.32 -15.89
CA ALA A 383 -4.49 14.13 -16.65
C ALA A 383 -5.71 14.09 -15.71
N ILE A 384 -5.61 13.33 -14.63
CA ILE A 384 -6.62 13.26 -13.57
C ILE A 384 -6.84 14.61 -12.91
N ALA A 385 -5.79 15.36 -12.57
CA ALA A 385 -5.94 16.70 -12.01
C ALA A 385 -6.74 17.61 -12.98
N LEU A 386 -6.43 17.55 -14.28
CA LEU A 386 -7.10 18.35 -15.31
C LEU A 386 -8.56 17.94 -15.54
N THR A 387 -8.95 16.68 -15.24
CA THR A 387 -10.37 16.30 -15.26
C THR A 387 -11.21 17.10 -14.26
N GLY A 388 -10.59 17.77 -13.27
CA GLY A 388 -11.25 18.71 -12.37
C GLY A 388 -12.03 19.80 -13.11
N MET A 389 -11.56 20.23 -14.29
CA MET A 389 -12.29 21.19 -15.13
C MET A 389 -13.64 20.61 -15.60
N CYS A 390 -13.64 19.34 -15.97
CA CYS A 390 -14.82 18.63 -16.44
C CYS A 390 -15.75 18.25 -15.28
N TRP A 391 -15.16 17.93 -14.12
CA TRP A 391 -15.89 17.64 -12.89
C TRP A 391 -16.69 18.85 -12.41
N CYS A 392 -16.10 20.05 -12.45
CA CYS A 392 -16.79 21.31 -12.17
C CYS A 392 -18.04 21.48 -13.04
N VAL A 393 -17.93 21.26 -14.35
CA VAL A 393 -19.07 21.40 -15.27
C VAL A 393 -20.13 20.35 -14.97
N THR A 394 -19.72 19.11 -14.68
CA THR A 394 -20.60 17.98 -14.35
C THR A 394 -21.42 18.23 -13.08
N GLN A 395 -20.83 18.87 -12.06
CA GLN A 395 -21.50 19.19 -10.80
C GLN A 395 -22.39 20.45 -10.87
N TRP A 396 -22.34 21.21 -11.97
CA TRP A 396 -23.01 22.51 -12.10
C TRP A 396 -24.05 22.57 -13.22
N VAL A 397 -23.62 22.44 -14.47
CA VAL A 397 -24.43 22.77 -15.65
C VAL A 397 -25.67 21.88 -15.81
N PRO A 398 -25.60 20.55 -15.65
CA PRO A 398 -26.76 19.68 -15.81
C PRO A 398 -27.87 19.98 -14.82
N PHE A 399 -27.51 20.30 -13.57
CA PHE A 399 -28.47 20.69 -12.54
C PHE A 399 -29.15 22.01 -12.88
N VAL A 400 -28.44 22.98 -13.45
CA VAL A 400 -29.05 24.23 -13.94
C VAL A 400 -30.09 23.95 -15.03
N LEU A 401 -29.72 23.13 -16.04
CA LEU A 401 -30.61 22.79 -17.15
C LEU A 401 -31.85 22.01 -16.69
N ALA A 402 -31.66 21.05 -15.77
CA ALA A 402 -32.76 20.26 -15.22
C ALA A 402 -33.67 21.10 -14.31
N ASN A 403 -33.10 21.88 -13.39
CA ASN A 403 -33.86 22.72 -12.46
C ASN A 403 -34.71 23.77 -13.19
N ASP A 404 -34.18 24.41 -14.24
CA ASP A 404 -34.96 25.39 -15.03
C ASP A 404 -36.23 24.76 -15.62
N GLU A 405 -36.13 23.55 -16.18
CA GLU A 405 -37.28 22.86 -16.76
C GLU A 405 -38.23 22.29 -15.68
N VAL A 406 -37.71 21.86 -14.52
CA VAL A 406 -38.53 21.46 -13.36
C VAL A 406 -39.34 22.65 -12.85
N ILE A 407 -38.72 23.83 -12.71
CA ILE A 407 -39.41 25.07 -12.31
C ILE A 407 -40.54 25.39 -13.30
N ARG A 408 -40.29 25.28 -14.62
CA ARG A 408 -41.34 25.49 -15.64
C ARG A 408 -42.50 24.51 -15.55
N ILE A 409 -42.25 23.28 -15.12
CA ILE A 409 -43.30 22.29 -14.90
C ILE A 409 -44.08 22.66 -13.62
N GLU A 410 -43.38 22.98 -12.55
CA GLU A 410 -43.97 23.35 -11.26
C GLU A 410 -44.79 24.63 -11.34
N ASP A 411 -44.34 25.66 -12.05
CA ASP A 411 -45.11 26.89 -12.26
C ASP A 411 -46.44 26.61 -12.99
N ARG A 412 -46.41 25.75 -14.02
CA ARG A 412 -47.63 25.30 -14.71
C ARG A 412 -48.55 24.49 -13.80
N ARG A 413 -47.98 23.68 -12.91
CA ARG A 413 -48.76 22.87 -11.95
C ARG A 413 -49.39 23.73 -10.85
N LYS A 414 -48.65 24.71 -10.33
CA LYS A 414 -49.14 25.70 -9.36
C LYS A 414 -50.30 26.51 -9.95
N LEU A 415 -50.17 26.96 -11.20
CA LEU A 415 -51.26 27.64 -11.93
C LEU A 415 -52.50 26.75 -12.10
N ALA A 416 -52.31 25.43 -12.22
CA ALA A 416 -53.38 24.43 -12.30
C ALA A 416 -53.89 23.93 -10.93
N GLY A 417 -53.43 24.51 -9.80
CA GLY A 417 -53.84 24.11 -8.45
C GLY A 417 -53.37 22.72 -8.02
N MET A 418 -52.37 22.14 -8.69
CA MET A 418 -51.85 20.80 -8.39
C MET A 418 -50.71 20.84 -7.36
N GLU A 419 -50.58 19.75 -6.59
CA GLU A 419 -49.46 19.57 -5.66
C GLU A 419 -48.10 19.48 -6.37
N SER A 420 -47.06 19.93 -5.65
CA SER A 420 -45.68 19.93 -6.13
C SER A 420 -45.16 18.51 -6.32
N ARG A 421 -44.38 18.30 -7.38
CA ARG A 421 -43.69 17.03 -7.66
C ARG A 421 -42.19 17.24 -7.87
N THR A 422 -41.63 18.30 -7.29
CA THR A 422 -40.21 18.66 -7.40
C THR A 422 -39.30 17.50 -6.97
N GLY A 423 -39.57 16.89 -5.82
CA GLY A 423 -38.79 15.76 -5.29
C GLY A 423 -38.88 14.51 -6.17
N VAL A 424 -40.05 14.21 -6.75
CA VAL A 424 -40.19 13.09 -7.70
C VAL A 424 -39.41 13.35 -9.00
N LEU A 425 -39.48 14.57 -9.55
CA LEU A 425 -38.76 14.93 -10.78
C LEU A 425 -37.24 14.92 -10.56
N LEU A 426 -36.76 15.46 -9.44
CA LEU A 426 -35.33 15.40 -9.07
C LEU A 426 -34.89 13.98 -8.67
N GLY A 427 -35.77 13.17 -8.08
CA GLY A 427 -35.50 11.75 -7.81
C GLY A 427 -35.33 10.96 -9.10
N ALA A 428 -36.14 11.25 -10.12
CA ALA A 428 -35.96 10.69 -11.46
C ALA A 428 -34.60 11.11 -12.06
N HIS A 429 -34.22 12.39 -11.95
CA HIS A 429 -32.88 12.84 -12.36
C HIS A 429 -31.76 11.99 -11.74
N ASN A 430 -31.82 11.75 -10.43
CA ASN A 430 -30.82 10.94 -9.75
C ASN A 430 -30.84 9.48 -10.20
N THR A 431 -32.00 8.93 -10.55
CA THR A 431 -32.06 7.58 -11.11
C THR A 431 -31.25 7.47 -12.41
N PHE A 432 -31.32 8.49 -13.26
CA PHE A 432 -30.52 8.57 -14.49
C PHE A 432 -29.04 8.85 -14.24
N ILE A 433 -28.68 9.33 -13.05
CA ILE A 433 -27.29 9.46 -12.61
C ILE A 433 -26.76 8.15 -12.03
N ALA A 434 -27.57 7.44 -11.23
CA ALA A 434 -27.16 6.29 -10.43
C ALA A 434 -27.29 4.94 -11.17
N PHE A 435 -28.34 4.73 -11.95
CA PHE A 435 -28.52 3.50 -12.73
C PHE A 435 -27.39 3.20 -13.73
N PRO A 436 -26.83 4.16 -14.49
CA PRO A 436 -25.69 3.86 -15.35
C PRO A 436 -24.45 3.44 -14.56
N GLN A 437 -24.33 3.81 -13.28
CA GLN A 437 -23.21 3.39 -12.43
C GLN A 437 -23.32 1.91 -12.06
N ILE A 438 -24.55 1.37 -11.91
CA ILE A 438 -24.79 -0.08 -11.74
C ILE A 438 -24.30 -0.84 -12.97
N LEU A 439 -24.67 -0.34 -14.16
CA LEU A 439 -24.24 -0.92 -15.43
C LEU A 439 -22.73 -0.77 -15.64
N ALA A 440 -22.15 0.37 -15.26
CA ALA A 440 -20.70 0.60 -15.33
C ALA A 440 -19.97 -0.32 -14.35
N THR A 441 -20.49 -0.52 -13.13
CA THR A 441 -19.94 -1.48 -12.16
C THR A 441 -19.98 -2.89 -12.73
N GLY A 442 -21.13 -3.33 -13.24
CA GLY A 442 -21.29 -4.65 -13.86
C GLY A 442 -20.42 -4.82 -15.11
N ALA A 443 -20.36 -3.81 -15.98
CA ALA A 443 -19.54 -3.82 -17.18
C ALA A 443 -18.05 -3.78 -16.86
N SER A 444 -17.61 -3.01 -15.87
CA SER A 444 -16.24 -3.02 -15.36
C SER A 444 -15.92 -4.36 -14.72
N SER A 445 -16.80 -4.94 -13.89
CA SER A 445 -16.62 -6.27 -13.32
C SER A 445 -16.54 -7.34 -14.40
N ILE A 446 -17.43 -7.33 -15.39
CA ILE A 446 -17.40 -8.26 -16.54
C ILE A 446 -16.18 -7.99 -17.41
N PHE A 447 -15.76 -6.75 -17.61
CA PHE A 447 -14.58 -6.38 -18.39
C PHE A 447 -13.31 -6.87 -17.69
N PHE A 448 -13.17 -6.66 -16.38
CA PHE A 448 -12.07 -7.23 -15.60
C PHE A 448 -12.15 -8.77 -15.59
N GLU A 449 -13.33 -9.37 -15.55
CA GLU A 449 -13.49 -10.83 -15.62
C GLU A 449 -13.26 -11.41 -17.04
N ALA A 450 -13.56 -10.65 -18.08
CA ALA A 450 -13.33 -11.01 -19.48
C ALA A 450 -11.88 -10.79 -19.89
N LEU A 451 -11.22 -9.74 -19.39
CA LEU A 451 -9.76 -9.57 -19.49
C LEU A 451 -9.04 -10.74 -18.82
N LYS A 452 -9.50 -11.20 -17.65
CA LYS A 452 -9.04 -12.44 -17.02
C LYS A 452 -9.26 -13.69 -17.90
N ALA A 453 -10.31 -13.73 -18.71
CA ALA A 453 -10.67 -14.89 -19.55
C ALA A 453 -9.99 -14.90 -20.94
N VAL A 454 -9.46 -13.78 -21.44
CA VAL A 454 -8.92 -13.62 -22.81
C VAL A 454 -7.39 -13.73 -22.88
N GLY A 455 -6.68 -13.86 -21.76
CA GLY A 455 -5.24 -14.15 -21.77
C GLY A 455 -4.35 -12.99 -22.23
N SER A 456 -4.81 -11.74 -22.10
CA SER A 456 -3.95 -10.57 -22.14
C SER A 456 -3.70 -10.10 -20.71
N SER A 457 -2.49 -10.42 -20.22
CA SER A 457 -1.85 -9.92 -19.00
C SER A 457 -2.27 -8.50 -18.61
N ASP A 458 -2.84 -8.33 -17.43
CA ASP A 458 -2.73 -7.06 -16.69
C ASP A 458 -1.45 -7.19 -15.84
N PRO A 459 -0.37 -6.43 -16.11
CA PRO A 459 0.97 -6.64 -15.53
C PRO A 459 1.07 -6.48 -14.00
N LEU A 460 -0.03 -6.19 -13.30
CA LEU A 460 -0.02 -5.90 -11.87
C LEU A 460 -0.82 -6.90 -11.01
N ASP A 461 -1.64 -7.77 -11.64
CA ASP A 461 -2.14 -8.97 -10.96
C ASP A 461 -1.09 -10.10 -11.00
N ASP A 462 -0.34 -10.25 -12.10
CA ASP A 462 0.78 -11.21 -12.19
C ASP A 462 1.96 -10.90 -11.25
N ILE A 463 2.04 -9.65 -10.74
CA ILE A 463 3.07 -9.24 -9.77
C ILE A 463 2.61 -9.41 -8.31
N LEU A 464 1.30 -9.37 -8.02
CA LEU A 464 0.80 -9.35 -6.62
C LEU A 464 -0.13 -10.52 -6.25
N TRP A 465 -0.82 -11.13 -7.21
CA TRP A 465 -1.53 -12.40 -7.06
C TRP A 465 -1.73 -13.06 -8.42
N PRO A 466 -0.78 -13.91 -8.85
CA PRO A 466 -0.89 -14.61 -10.12
C PRO A 466 -2.19 -15.42 -10.12
N PRO A 467 -2.87 -15.55 -11.27
CA PRO A 467 -3.96 -16.49 -11.37
C PRO A 467 -3.42 -17.85 -10.92
N VAL A 468 -4.17 -18.49 -10.04
CA VAL A 468 -4.04 -19.91 -9.78
C VAL A 468 -4.28 -20.59 -11.13
N ALA A 469 -3.21 -20.74 -11.90
CA ALA A 469 -3.11 -21.81 -12.85
C ALA A 469 -3.41 -23.05 -12.01
N ASP A 470 -4.41 -23.82 -12.41
CA ASP A 470 -4.67 -25.13 -11.85
C ASP A 470 -3.50 -26.12 -12.08
N GLY A 471 -2.27 -25.64 -12.29
CA GLY A 471 -1.07 -26.40 -12.64
C GLY A 471 0.17 -26.22 -11.75
N LEU A 472 0.30 -25.18 -10.89
CA LEU A 472 1.52 -24.96 -10.09
C LEU A 472 1.35 -25.15 -8.56
N LYS A 473 0.58 -26.17 -8.21
CA LYS A 473 0.42 -26.62 -6.82
C LYS A 473 1.47 -27.67 -6.49
N VAL A 474 2.11 -27.53 -5.34
CA VAL A 474 3.00 -28.55 -4.78
C VAL A 474 2.43 -29.05 -3.46
N ASP A 475 2.29 -30.36 -3.33
CA ASP A 475 1.80 -31.01 -2.11
C ASP A 475 2.98 -31.61 -1.35
N LEU A 476 3.34 -30.98 -0.22
CA LEU A 476 4.45 -31.42 0.62
C LEU A 476 4.02 -32.48 1.65
N GLY A 477 2.80 -33.00 1.58
CA GLY A 477 2.24 -33.93 2.56
C GLY A 477 1.75 -33.26 3.85
N TYR A 478 2.47 -32.28 4.38
CA TYR A 478 2.00 -31.49 5.53
C TYR A 478 1.16 -30.28 5.12
N GLU A 479 1.51 -29.61 4.03
CA GLU A 479 0.82 -28.43 3.48
C GLU A 479 0.83 -28.46 1.95
N ILE A 480 -0.15 -27.77 1.33
CA ILE A 480 -0.25 -27.62 -0.12
C ILE A 480 0.08 -26.17 -0.45
N TYR A 481 1.06 -25.92 -1.31
CA TYR A 481 1.48 -24.57 -1.68
C TYR A 481 1.14 -24.24 -3.12
N GLN A 482 0.56 -23.06 -3.31
CA GLN A 482 0.29 -22.48 -4.61
C GLN A 482 1.38 -21.48 -4.96
N GLY A 483 2.21 -21.81 -5.96
CA GLY A 483 3.18 -20.89 -6.54
C GLY A 483 2.67 -20.23 -7.82
N TYR A 484 3.60 -19.69 -8.61
CA TYR A 484 3.30 -19.03 -9.87
C TYR A 484 4.39 -19.17 -10.92
N HIS A 485 4.00 -19.13 -12.19
CA HIS A 485 4.94 -19.01 -13.30
C HIS A 485 5.19 -17.53 -13.57
N SER A 486 6.45 -17.13 -13.56
CA SER A 486 6.89 -15.77 -13.88
C SER A 486 7.18 -15.70 -15.38
N SER A 487 6.32 -15.03 -16.14
CA SER A 487 6.50 -14.89 -17.60
C SER A 487 7.72 -14.05 -18.01
N THR A 488 8.23 -13.21 -17.10
CA THR A 488 9.40 -12.35 -17.34
C THR A 488 10.72 -13.11 -17.23
N THR A 489 10.82 -14.00 -16.24
CA THR A 489 12.02 -14.81 -16.00
C THR A 489 11.90 -16.21 -16.59
N ASP A 490 10.67 -16.60 -16.95
CA ASP A 490 10.28 -17.93 -17.41
C ASP A 490 10.74 -19.01 -16.42
N LEU A 491 10.34 -18.81 -15.16
CA LEU A 491 10.60 -19.68 -14.01
C LEU A 491 9.32 -19.88 -13.20
N ASN A 492 9.19 -21.06 -12.61
CA ASN A 492 8.24 -21.40 -11.56
C ASN A 492 8.77 -20.90 -10.21
N VAL A 493 7.93 -20.19 -9.45
CA VAL A 493 8.33 -19.52 -8.22
C VAL A 493 7.33 -19.82 -7.10
N TRP A 494 7.86 -20.20 -5.94
CA TRP A 494 7.12 -20.33 -4.69
C TRP A 494 7.81 -19.48 -3.63
N LYS A 495 7.15 -18.44 -3.13
CA LYS A 495 7.65 -17.56 -2.06
C LYS A 495 6.92 -17.84 -0.77
N GLY A 496 7.64 -18.06 0.33
CA GLY A 496 7.04 -18.19 1.65
C GLY A 496 6.60 -19.61 2.03
N ILE A 497 7.32 -20.64 1.59
CA ILE A 497 7.08 -22.02 2.03
C ILE A 497 7.63 -22.19 3.45
N ARG A 498 6.81 -22.65 4.38
CA ARG A 498 7.21 -22.95 5.76
C ARG A 498 8.02 -24.23 5.81
N TYR A 499 9.29 -24.16 6.20
CA TYR A 499 10.11 -25.36 6.39
C TYR A 499 10.13 -25.87 7.84
N ALA A 500 9.73 -25.02 8.80
CA ALA A 500 9.65 -25.36 10.22
C ALA A 500 8.42 -24.72 10.90
N ALA A 501 7.94 -25.33 11.99
CA ALA A 501 6.87 -24.76 12.81
C ALA A 501 7.26 -23.38 13.36
N ALA A 502 6.27 -22.49 13.51
CA ALA A 502 6.49 -21.15 14.02
C ALA A 502 7.11 -21.19 15.43
N PRO A 503 8.25 -20.54 15.69
CA PRO A 503 8.98 -20.61 16.97
C PRO A 503 8.35 -19.69 18.05
N LEU A 504 7.04 -19.80 18.25
CA LEU A 504 6.24 -18.93 19.13
C LEU A 504 6.12 -19.50 20.54
N GLY A 505 5.96 -18.60 21.52
CA GLY A 505 5.67 -18.97 22.92
C GLY A 505 6.67 -19.97 23.49
N SER A 506 6.19 -21.16 23.86
CA SER A 506 7.03 -22.24 24.40
C SER A 506 8.09 -22.76 23.44
N GLN A 507 7.95 -22.52 22.13
CA GLN A 507 8.94 -22.87 21.11
C GLN A 507 10.03 -21.80 20.92
N ARG A 508 9.88 -20.64 21.56
CA ARG A 508 10.89 -19.59 21.55
C ARG A 508 12.20 -20.11 22.17
N PHE A 509 13.32 -19.78 21.53
CA PHE A 509 14.67 -20.23 21.91
C PHE A 509 14.88 -21.75 21.90
N ARG A 510 14.02 -22.52 21.23
CA ARG A 510 14.19 -23.96 21.01
C ARG A 510 14.68 -24.27 19.60
N ALA A 511 15.12 -25.51 19.38
CA ALA A 511 15.40 -26.02 18.05
C ALA A 511 14.12 -25.95 17.18
N PRO A 512 14.24 -25.73 15.86
CA PRO A 512 13.09 -25.76 14.96
C PRO A 512 12.43 -27.14 14.97
N GLU A 513 11.11 -27.16 14.85
CA GLU A 513 10.34 -28.39 14.72
C GLU A 513 9.73 -28.52 13.33
N VAL A 514 9.36 -29.74 12.95
CA VAL A 514 8.62 -29.99 11.71
C VAL A 514 7.30 -29.19 11.69
N PRO A 515 6.90 -28.64 10.52
CA PRO A 515 5.63 -27.94 10.41
C PRO A 515 4.43 -28.81 10.82
N HIS A 516 3.42 -28.20 11.42
CA HIS A 516 2.15 -28.87 11.68
C HIS A 516 1.43 -29.17 10.36
N ILE A 517 0.66 -30.26 10.34
CA ILE A 517 -0.13 -30.62 9.16
C ILE A 517 -1.31 -29.64 9.03
N ASN A 518 -1.35 -28.93 7.91
CA ASN A 518 -2.46 -28.06 7.53
C ASN A 518 -2.77 -28.28 6.05
N ARG A 519 -3.87 -28.99 5.76
CA ARG A 519 -4.23 -29.37 4.40
C ARG A 519 -4.98 -28.29 3.63
N GLN A 520 -5.15 -27.09 4.18
CA GLN A 520 -5.66 -25.95 3.44
C GLN A 520 -4.58 -25.42 2.48
N PRO A 521 -4.93 -25.11 1.21
CA PRO A 521 -3.98 -24.50 0.29
C PRO A 521 -3.41 -23.19 0.83
N GLN A 522 -2.08 -23.14 0.94
CA GLN A 522 -1.32 -21.97 1.32
C GLN A 522 -0.89 -21.19 0.07
N ASN A 523 -1.01 -19.88 0.17
CA ASN A 523 -0.49 -18.96 -0.83
C ASN A 523 1.04 -18.89 -0.70
N ALA A 524 1.78 -19.23 -1.76
CA ALA A 524 3.22 -19.05 -1.86
C ALA A 524 3.61 -18.13 -3.04
N THR A 525 2.96 -16.97 -3.19
CA THR A 525 3.24 -16.02 -4.29
C THR A 525 3.81 -14.68 -3.81
N ALA A 526 3.89 -14.46 -2.49
CA ALA A 526 4.34 -13.20 -1.91
C ALA A 526 5.46 -13.43 -0.88
N ILE A 527 6.24 -12.38 -0.60
CA ILE A 527 7.31 -12.43 0.39
C ILE A 527 6.71 -12.64 1.79
N SER A 528 7.22 -13.64 2.51
CA SER A 528 6.84 -13.93 3.90
C SER A 528 7.37 -12.89 4.90
N PRO A 529 6.81 -12.85 6.12
CA PRO A 529 7.38 -12.06 7.21
C PRO A 529 8.87 -12.33 7.43
N ILE A 530 9.63 -11.29 7.78
CA ILE A 530 11.06 -11.40 8.07
C ILE A 530 11.27 -11.72 9.55
N CYS A 531 12.39 -12.40 9.87
CA CYS A 531 12.70 -12.69 11.27
C CYS A 531 12.99 -11.40 12.05
N PRO A 532 12.69 -11.37 13.37
CA PRO A 532 12.88 -10.18 14.17
C PRO A 532 14.37 -9.80 14.21
N GLN A 533 14.65 -8.54 13.94
CA GLN A 533 16.00 -8.03 13.75
C GLN A 533 16.09 -6.55 14.11
N SER A 534 17.31 -6.03 14.22
CA SER A 534 17.55 -4.65 14.64
C SER A 534 17.64 -3.68 13.45
N ALA A 535 16.97 -2.53 13.53
CA ALA A 535 17.04 -1.48 12.52
C ALA A 535 18.24 -0.53 12.73
N ALA A 536 18.85 -0.53 13.93
CA ALA A 536 19.97 0.35 14.31
C ALA A 536 21.27 0.19 13.49
N ILE A 537 21.40 -0.86 12.65
CA ILE A 537 22.63 -1.11 11.88
C ILE A 537 22.87 -0.03 10.80
N PHE A 538 21.82 0.67 10.38
CA PHE A 538 21.85 1.63 9.26
C PHE A 538 22.00 3.10 9.66
N ALA A 539 22.59 3.39 10.82
CA ALA A 539 22.81 4.76 11.27
C ALA A 539 23.78 5.59 10.38
N THR A 540 24.39 4.98 9.36
CA THR A 540 25.11 5.69 8.29
C THR A 540 24.23 5.83 7.04
N PRO A 541 23.93 7.08 6.58
CA PRO A 541 23.00 7.34 5.49
C PRO A 541 23.29 6.60 4.17
N ASP A 542 24.56 6.33 3.87
CA ASP A 542 24.98 5.71 2.60
C ASP A 542 24.79 4.18 2.57
N LEU A 543 24.88 3.49 3.71
CA LEU A 543 24.71 2.01 3.78
C LEU A 543 23.25 1.59 3.95
N GLY A 544 22.39 2.45 4.50
CA GLY A 544 20.97 2.14 4.75
C GLY A 544 20.14 1.89 3.49
N SER A 545 20.54 2.46 2.35
CA SER A 545 19.85 2.26 1.07
C SER A 545 20.18 0.91 0.40
N MET A 546 21.33 0.30 0.73
CA MET A 546 21.84 -0.91 0.07
C MET A 546 21.21 -2.20 0.62
N PHE A 547 20.60 -2.13 1.81
CA PHE A 547 20.05 -3.28 2.55
C PHE A 547 18.59 -3.07 2.96
N SER A 548 17.81 -2.34 2.15
CA SER A 548 16.36 -2.24 2.37
C SER A 548 15.74 -3.63 2.23
N LEU A 549 15.05 -4.08 3.29
CA LEU A 549 14.36 -5.38 3.33
C LEU A 549 12.86 -5.18 3.21
N ASP A 550 12.22 -6.00 2.38
CA ASP A 550 10.77 -6.08 2.30
C ASP A 550 10.25 -7.07 3.35
N GLY A 551 9.09 -6.77 3.93
CA GLY A 551 8.38 -7.64 4.87
C GLY A 551 8.33 -7.09 6.30
N THR A 552 7.29 -7.50 7.03
CA THR A 552 7.09 -7.09 8.43
C THR A 552 7.84 -8.05 9.36
N PRO A 553 8.62 -7.56 10.35
CA PRO A 553 9.23 -8.41 11.36
C PRO A 553 8.19 -9.22 12.15
N SER A 554 8.40 -10.53 12.25
CA SER A 554 7.55 -11.47 12.97
C SER A 554 8.38 -12.63 13.52
N GLU A 555 8.06 -13.16 14.70
CA GLU A 555 8.68 -14.41 15.18
C GLU A 555 8.28 -15.62 14.32
N ASP A 556 7.09 -15.58 13.72
CA ASP A 556 6.71 -16.55 12.69
C ASP A 556 7.38 -16.18 11.36
N CYS A 557 8.61 -16.67 11.17
CA CYS A 557 9.48 -16.27 10.05
C CYS A 557 10.27 -17.41 9.38
N LEU A 558 10.08 -18.68 9.78
CA LEU A 558 10.84 -19.83 9.28
C LEU A 558 10.32 -20.29 7.91
N PHE A 559 10.58 -19.47 6.90
CA PHE A 559 10.15 -19.65 5.51
C PHE A 559 11.33 -19.72 4.53
N LEU A 560 11.10 -20.34 3.39
CA LEU A 560 12.01 -20.36 2.24
C LEU A 560 11.27 -20.04 0.94
N ASN A 561 12.02 -19.65 -0.08
CA ASN A 561 11.54 -19.44 -1.44
C ASN A 561 12.21 -20.43 -2.38
N VAL A 562 11.47 -20.98 -3.35
CA VAL A 562 11.97 -21.90 -4.37
C VAL A 562 11.76 -21.29 -5.75
N TYR A 563 12.80 -21.35 -6.59
CA TYR A 563 12.79 -20.90 -7.98
C TYR A 563 13.27 -22.06 -8.87
N ALA A 564 12.43 -22.49 -9.81
CA ALA A 564 12.70 -23.64 -10.65
C ALA A 564 12.35 -23.35 -12.12
N PRO A 565 13.07 -23.92 -13.09
CA PRO A 565 12.64 -23.95 -14.49
C PRO A 565 11.28 -24.63 -14.67
N GLU A 566 10.52 -24.28 -15.71
CA GLU A 566 9.17 -24.83 -15.94
C GLU A 566 9.14 -26.37 -16.00
N ASN A 567 10.15 -26.96 -16.66
CA ASN A 567 10.29 -28.39 -16.87
C ASN A 567 11.42 -29.02 -16.04
N ALA A 568 11.71 -28.45 -14.86
CA ALA A 568 12.77 -28.92 -13.99
C ALA A 568 12.59 -30.40 -13.61
N GLN A 569 13.61 -31.21 -13.85
CA GLN A 569 13.66 -32.62 -13.44
C GLN A 569 15.09 -33.00 -13.05
N ASN A 570 15.25 -33.43 -11.80
CA ASN A 570 16.54 -33.85 -11.23
C ASN A 570 17.69 -32.85 -11.49
N LEU A 571 17.40 -31.55 -11.36
CA LEU A 571 18.41 -30.52 -11.54
C LEU A 571 19.19 -30.27 -10.24
N PRO A 572 20.49 -29.93 -10.29
CA PRO A 572 21.24 -29.47 -9.12
C PRO A 572 20.52 -28.37 -8.34
N VAL A 573 20.74 -28.32 -7.03
CA VAL A 573 20.06 -27.40 -6.12
C VAL A 573 21.06 -26.41 -5.54
N PHE A 574 20.83 -25.13 -5.78
CA PHE A 574 21.55 -24.02 -5.19
C PHE A 574 20.80 -23.48 -3.97
N VAL A 575 21.42 -23.46 -2.79
CA VAL A 575 20.78 -22.98 -1.55
C VAL A 575 21.51 -21.74 -1.06
N TRP A 576 20.82 -20.61 -0.98
CA TRP A 576 21.42 -19.35 -0.53
C TRP A 576 21.03 -19.01 0.92
N ILE A 577 22.05 -18.82 1.75
CA ILE A 577 21.95 -18.34 3.13
C ILE A 577 22.41 -16.88 3.15
N HIS A 578 21.50 -15.97 3.52
CA HIS A 578 21.82 -14.53 3.54
C HIS A 578 22.79 -14.15 4.67
N GLY A 579 23.57 -13.10 4.41
CA GLY A 579 24.44 -12.43 5.38
C GLY A 579 23.70 -11.55 6.38
N GLY A 580 24.43 -10.62 7.01
CA GLY A 580 23.89 -9.66 7.99
C GLY A 580 24.38 -9.87 9.43
N GLY A 581 25.56 -10.43 9.62
CA GLY A 581 26.21 -10.55 10.92
C GLY A 581 25.45 -11.37 11.97
N TYR A 582 24.56 -12.27 11.52
CA TYR A 582 23.62 -13.05 12.36
C TYR A 582 22.54 -12.22 13.09
N GLU A 583 22.45 -10.91 12.80
CA GLU A 583 21.54 -9.99 13.49
C GLU A 583 20.49 -9.35 12.59
N ILE A 584 20.76 -9.26 11.28
CA ILE A 584 19.88 -8.71 10.25
C ILE A 584 19.91 -9.58 8.99
N GLY A 585 18.99 -9.30 8.07
CA GLY A 585 18.93 -9.91 6.75
C GLY A 585 17.55 -10.48 6.44
N GLY A 586 17.37 -10.85 5.17
CA GLY A 586 16.14 -11.47 4.70
C GLY A 586 16.27 -11.96 3.25
N THR A 587 15.28 -12.69 2.75
CA THR A 587 15.31 -13.25 1.39
C THR A 587 15.04 -12.24 0.27
N SER A 588 14.36 -11.12 0.55
CA SER A 588 13.84 -10.21 -0.49
C SER A 588 14.90 -9.67 -1.48
N PRO A 589 16.15 -9.37 -1.07
CA PRO A 589 17.16 -8.83 -1.98
C PRO A 589 17.75 -9.86 -2.96
N PHE A 590 17.54 -11.15 -2.74
CA PHE A 590 18.30 -12.24 -3.36
C PHE A 590 17.47 -13.02 -4.38
N ASP A 591 17.05 -12.37 -5.48
CA ASP A 591 16.32 -13.04 -6.57
C ASP A 591 17.28 -13.78 -7.53
N PRO A 592 17.28 -15.13 -7.56
CA PRO A 592 18.25 -15.92 -8.32
C PRO A 592 17.95 -15.99 -9.82
N SER A 593 16.89 -15.34 -10.32
CA SER A 593 16.42 -15.52 -11.70
C SER A 593 17.48 -15.22 -12.76
N ALA A 594 18.29 -14.19 -12.55
CA ALA A 594 19.39 -13.86 -13.47
C ALA A 594 20.47 -14.94 -13.47
N LEU A 595 20.87 -15.44 -12.29
CA LEU A 595 21.85 -16.52 -12.17
C LEU A 595 21.36 -17.80 -12.84
N ILE A 596 20.08 -18.17 -12.67
CA ILE A 596 19.47 -19.34 -13.32
C ILE A 596 19.46 -19.15 -14.85
N ASN A 597 19.02 -17.99 -15.33
CA ASN A 597 18.88 -17.71 -16.76
C ASN A 597 20.23 -17.64 -17.49
N THR A 598 21.27 -17.04 -16.88
CA THR A 598 22.63 -16.99 -17.44
C THR A 598 23.26 -18.38 -17.61
N ASN A 599 22.78 -19.36 -16.83
CA ASN A 599 23.26 -20.74 -16.81
C ASN A 599 22.23 -21.72 -17.41
N ASN A 600 21.58 -21.30 -18.50
CA ASN A 600 20.67 -22.11 -19.31
C ASN A 600 19.51 -22.78 -18.54
N LYS A 601 19.18 -22.29 -17.34
CA LYS A 601 18.16 -22.86 -16.47
C LYS A 601 18.47 -24.28 -16.01
N ASP A 602 19.75 -24.58 -15.76
CA ASP A 602 20.22 -25.94 -15.43
C ASP A 602 20.22 -26.26 -13.92
N PHE A 603 19.65 -25.42 -13.05
CA PHE A 603 19.56 -25.68 -11.61
C PHE A 603 18.30 -25.05 -10.96
N VAL A 604 17.92 -25.58 -9.80
CA VAL A 604 16.86 -25.05 -8.91
C VAL A 604 17.50 -24.22 -7.80
N ALA A 605 16.92 -23.07 -7.45
CA ALA A 605 17.42 -22.23 -6.37
C ALA A 605 16.46 -22.18 -5.16
N VAL A 606 17.03 -22.18 -3.96
CA VAL A 606 16.32 -22.09 -2.68
C VAL A 606 16.92 -20.95 -1.86
N ILE A 607 16.12 -19.95 -1.48
CA ILE A 607 16.54 -18.80 -0.67
C ILE A 607 15.86 -18.88 0.69
N ILE A 608 16.62 -18.82 1.80
CA ILE A 608 16.10 -19.23 3.11
C ILE A 608 16.12 -18.08 4.14
N GLN A 609 15.12 -18.03 5.01
CA GLN A 609 15.16 -17.28 6.27
C GLN A 609 15.72 -18.15 7.39
N TYR A 610 16.30 -17.53 8.42
CA TYR A 610 16.66 -18.18 9.69
C TYR A 610 16.55 -17.16 10.85
N ARG A 611 16.36 -17.63 12.09
CA ARG A 611 16.28 -16.71 13.24
C ARG A 611 17.58 -15.93 13.45
N LEU A 612 17.43 -14.65 13.79
CA LEU A 612 18.52 -13.68 13.95
C LEU A 612 18.55 -13.12 15.38
N GLY A 613 19.63 -12.40 15.71
CA GLY A 613 19.78 -11.69 16.98
C GLY A 613 19.59 -12.59 18.20
N ALA A 614 19.00 -12.05 19.26
CA ALA A 614 18.64 -12.84 20.44
C ALA A 614 17.69 -14.02 20.12
N PHE A 615 16.83 -13.91 19.11
CA PHE A 615 15.88 -14.97 18.78
C PHE A 615 16.57 -16.23 18.21
N GLY A 616 17.70 -16.05 17.51
CA GLY A 616 18.47 -17.14 16.92
C GLY A 616 19.72 -17.55 17.70
N PHE A 617 20.31 -16.64 18.49
CA PHE A 617 21.65 -16.82 19.04
C PHE A 617 21.77 -16.49 20.54
N LEU A 618 20.65 -16.28 21.25
CA LEU A 618 20.67 -16.17 22.71
C LEU A 618 21.29 -17.44 23.31
N SER A 619 22.28 -17.26 24.17
CA SER A 619 23.10 -18.36 24.66
C SER A 619 23.37 -18.21 26.16
N SER A 620 23.18 -19.30 26.89
CA SER A 620 23.57 -19.47 28.29
C SER A 620 23.46 -20.95 28.66
N GLU A 621 23.93 -21.33 29.85
CA GLU A 621 23.68 -22.68 30.38
C GLU A 621 22.18 -22.98 30.53
N GLU A 622 21.36 -21.97 30.84
CA GLU A 622 19.91 -22.15 30.96
C GLU A 622 19.26 -22.41 29.60
N VAL A 623 19.67 -21.67 28.56
CA VAL A 623 19.21 -21.92 27.18
C VAL A 623 19.63 -23.30 26.70
N ARG A 624 20.85 -23.76 27.04
CA ARG A 624 21.32 -25.11 26.70
C ARG A 624 20.46 -26.20 27.35
N GLN A 625 20.04 -26.02 28.60
CA GLN A 625 19.27 -27.02 29.34
C GLN A 625 17.79 -27.05 28.94
N LYS A 626 17.19 -25.87 28.75
CA LYS A 626 15.74 -25.73 28.56
C LYS A 626 15.32 -25.45 27.12
N GLY A 627 16.23 -24.99 26.26
CA GLY A 627 16.00 -24.61 24.87
C GLY A 627 17.04 -25.20 23.92
N ALA A 628 17.54 -24.39 23.00
CA ALA A 628 18.62 -24.76 22.09
C ALA A 628 19.56 -23.57 21.85
N LEU A 629 20.87 -23.84 21.95
CA LEU A 629 21.91 -22.92 21.51
C LEU A 629 21.98 -22.92 19.99
N ASN A 630 22.52 -21.84 19.41
CA ASN A 630 22.72 -21.72 17.96
C ASN A 630 21.44 -22.01 17.14
N ALA A 631 20.27 -21.62 17.67
CA ALA A 631 18.97 -21.92 17.07
C ALA A 631 18.86 -21.47 15.59
N GLY A 632 19.48 -20.33 15.24
CA GLY A 632 19.57 -19.88 13.85
C GLY A 632 20.37 -20.80 12.93
N LEU A 633 21.40 -21.49 13.42
CA LEU A 633 22.12 -22.53 12.63
C LEU A 633 21.31 -23.83 12.53
N LEU A 634 20.54 -24.16 13.57
CA LEU A 634 19.63 -25.30 13.55
C LEU A 634 18.48 -25.08 12.56
N ASP A 635 18.01 -23.84 12.40
CA ASP A 635 17.03 -23.45 11.37
C ASP A 635 17.56 -23.72 9.95
N GLN A 636 18.82 -23.36 9.69
CA GLN A 636 19.48 -23.64 8.41
C GLN A 636 19.66 -25.14 8.18
N GLN A 637 20.04 -25.90 9.22
CA GLN A 637 20.12 -27.36 9.12
C GLN A 637 18.74 -27.99 8.84
N MET A 638 17.68 -27.52 9.50
CA MET A 638 16.30 -27.95 9.26
C MET A 638 15.88 -27.68 7.82
N THR A 639 16.33 -26.56 7.24
CA THR A 639 16.10 -26.28 5.82
C THR A 639 16.78 -27.31 4.91
N LEU A 640 18.02 -27.71 5.21
CA LEU A 640 18.70 -28.74 4.43
C LEU A 640 18.00 -30.11 4.56
N GLN A 641 17.49 -30.45 5.74
CA GLN A 641 16.67 -31.65 5.93
C GLN A 641 15.36 -31.57 5.12
N TRP A 642 14.72 -30.40 5.10
CA TRP A 642 13.54 -30.14 4.26
C TRP A 642 13.87 -30.31 2.77
N ILE A 643 15.01 -29.79 2.31
CA ILE A 643 15.47 -29.94 0.93
C ILE A 643 15.63 -31.42 0.57
N GLN A 644 16.31 -32.19 1.42
CA GLN A 644 16.50 -33.63 1.20
C GLN A 644 15.17 -34.37 1.05
N GLN A 645 14.13 -33.94 1.77
CA GLN A 645 12.83 -34.60 1.75
C GLN A 645 11.92 -34.14 0.60
N TYR A 646 11.95 -32.86 0.23
CA TYR A 646 10.89 -32.25 -0.57
C TYR A 646 11.33 -31.61 -1.89
N ILE A 647 12.63 -31.32 -2.09
CA ILE A 647 13.06 -30.53 -3.26
C ILE A 647 12.80 -31.24 -4.60
N GLY A 648 12.70 -32.58 -4.59
CA GLY A 648 12.33 -33.38 -5.75
C GLY A 648 10.95 -33.03 -6.32
N LEU A 649 10.03 -32.54 -5.48
CA LEU A 649 8.70 -32.08 -5.93
C LEU A 649 8.76 -30.79 -6.74
N PHE A 650 9.87 -30.06 -6.67
CA PHE A 650 10.15 -28.84 -7.42
C PHE A 650 11.12 -29.09 -8.58
N GLY A 651 11.44 -30.36 -8.87
CA GLY A 651 12.36 -30.75 -9.94
C GLY A 651 13.85 -30.71 -9.58
N GLY A 652 14.19 -30.53 -8.31
CA GLY A 652 15.58 -30.54 -7.82
C GLY A 652 16.08 -31.94 -7.46
N ASP A 653 17.39 -32.17 -7.58
CA ASP A 653 18.09 -33.37 -7.13
C ASP A 653 18.69 -33.15 -5.75
N ALA A 654 18.12 -33.82 -4.74
CA ALA A 654 18.59 -33.79 -3.36
C ALA A 654 20.02 -34.33 -3.17
N ALA A 655 20.55 -35.13 -4.12
CA ALA A 655 21.94 -35.59 -4.08
C ALA A 655 22.94 -34.53 -4.56
N CYS A 656 22.48 -33.53 -5.31
CA CYS A 656 23.30 -32.49 -5.93
C CYS A 656 23.02 -31.12 -5.33
N VAL A 657 23.18 -30.99 -4.00
CA VAL A 657 22.95 -29.72 -3.28
C VAL A 657 24.26 -28.95 -3.08
N THR A 658 24.28 -27.70 -3.53
CA THR A 658 25.33 -26.71 -3.28
C THR A 658 24.80 -25.65 -2.30
N VAL A 659 25.37 -25.59 -1.10
CA VAL A 659 25.01 -24.58 -0.09
C VAL A 659 25.93 -23.38 -0.23
N ALA A 660 25.36 -22.21 -0.34
CA ALA A 660 26.03 -20.95 -0.60
C ALA A 660 25.62 -19.89 0.42
N GLY A 661 26.49 -18.93 0.66
CA GLY A 661 26.13 -17.73 1.40
C GLY A 661 27.16 -16.65 1.27
N GLU A 662 26.81 -15.47 1.78
CA GLU A 662 27.67 -14.30 1.88
C GLU A 662 27.79 -13.84 3.34
N SER A 663 28.94 -13.30 3.76
CA SER A 663 29.14 -12.77 5.11
C SER A 663 28.83 -13.80 6.20
N ALA A 664 27.89 -13.50 7.11
CA ALA A 664 27.38 -14.42 8.12
C ALA A 664 26.71 -15.67 7.52
N GLY A 665 26.16 -15.57 6.31
CA GLY A 665 25.68 -16.71 5.54
C GLY A 665 26.81 -17.62 5.08
N ALA A 666 27.91 -17.06 4.58
CA ALA A 666 29.13 -17.84 4.28
C ALA A 666 29.75 -18.44 5.56
N GLY A 667 29.76 -17.69 6.67
CA GLY A 667 30.14 -18.20 7.99
C GLY A 667 29.24 -19.34 8.46
N SER A 668 27.93 -19.25 8.18
CA SER A 668 26.95 -20.30 8.42
C SER A 668 27.24 -21.57 7.61
N VAL A 669 27.59 -21.44 6.32
CA VAL A 669 28.04 -22.58 5.49
C VAL A 669 29.28 -23.25 6.10
N MET A 670 30.25 -22.47 6.57
CA MET A 670 31.43 -23.02 7.26
C MET A 670 31.06 -23.70 8.58
N ASN A 671 30.08 -23.18 9.32
CA ASN A 671 29.55 -23.84 10.53
C ASN A 671 28.83 -25.16 10.21
N LEU A 672 28.04 -25.20 9.13
CA LEU A 672 27.42 -26.43 8.63
C LEU A 672 28.47 -27.46 8.18
N ALA A 673 29.59 -27.01 7.62
CA ALA A 673 30.73 -27.87 7.27
C ALA A 673 31.37 -28.51 8.51
N ILE A 674 31.46 -27.81 9.64
CA ILE A 674 32.02 -28.38 10.87
C ILE A 674 30.97 -28.99 11.81
N ALA A 675 29.68 -28.89 11.45
CA ALA A 675 28.57 -29.32 12.29
C ALA A 675 28.74 -30.78 12.71
N TYR A 676 28.58 -31.03 14.01
CA TYR A 676 28.75 -32.34 14.63
C TYR A 676 30.12 -32.98 14.36
N GLY A 677 31.17 -32.17 14.19
CA GLY A 677 32.53 -32.65 13.91
C GLY A 677 32.70 -33.21 12.50
N GLY A 678 31.88 -32.74 11.54
CA GLY A 678 31.85 -33.25 10.18
C GLY A 678 31.21 -34.63 10.07
N ALA A 679 30.33 -35.00 11.02
CA ALA A 679 29.74 -36.34 11.12
C ALA A 679 28.85 -36.72 9.92
N HIS A 680 28.21 -35.75 9.27
CA HIS A 680 27.22 -35.97 8.22
C HIS A 680 27.81 -36.22 6.83
N GLY A 681 29.11 -35.96 6.60
CA GLY A 681 29.70 -36.14 5.28
C GLY A 681 28.97 -35.30 4.22
N ASP A 682 28.55 -35.91 3.13
CA ASP A 682 27.83 -35.27 2.02
C ASP A 682 26.31 -35.53 2.05
N HIS A 683 25.76 -36.12 3.13
CA HIS A 683 24.36 -36.56 3.17
C HIS A 683 23.31 -35.46 3.06
N LEU A 684 23.60 -34.25 3.57
CA LEU A 684 22.67 -33.12 3.49
C LEU A 684 22.99 -32.19 2.32
N TRP A 685 24.24 -32.17 1.87
CA TRP A 685 24.74 -31.34 0.79
C TRP A 685 26.15 -31.77 0.35
N SER A 686 26.48 -31.48 -0.90
CA SER A 686 27.69 -31.96 -1.57
C SER A 686 28.75 -30.87 -1.74
N ASN A 687 28.34 -29.64 -2.04
CA ASN A 687 29.26 -28.54 -2.34
C ASN A 687 28.97 -27.27 -1.54
N ALA A 688 29.97 -26.44 -1.34
CA ALA A 688 29.88 -25.16 -0.64
C ALA A 688 30.35 -23.99 -1.50
N ILE A 689 29.64 -22.86 -1.41
CA ILE A 689 30.13 -21.55 -1.85
C ILE A 689 30.20 -20.63 -0.64
N THR A 690 31.38 -20.09 -0.35
CA THR A 690 31.58 -19.15 0.78
C THR A 690 32.10 -17.83 0.26
N ALA A 691 31.19 -16.90 0.01
CA ALA A 691 31.49 -15.54 -0.41
C ALA A 691 31.77 -14.66 0.81
N SER A 692 32.98 -14.13 0.93
CA SER A 692 33.37 -13.19 1.99
C SER A 692 33.02 -13.70 3.41
N PRO A 693 33.49 -14.91 3.83
CA PRO A 693 33.04 -15.58 5.06
C PRO A 693 33.28 -14.77 6.34
N PHE A 694 32.21 -14.62 7.15
CA PHE A 694 32.27 -13.97 8.46
C PHE A 694 32.31 -15.00 9.60
N LEU A 695 33.51 -15.21 10.15
CA LEU A 695 33.76 -16.01 11.35
C LEU A 695 34.22 -15.10 12.51
N PRO A 696 33.29 -14.54 13.31
CA PRO A 696 33.65 -13.69 14.44
C PRO A 696 34.28 -14.51 15.60
N GLN A 697 34.33 -13.94 16.79
CA GLN A 697 34.77 -14.68 17.99
C GLN A 697 33.75 -15.73 18.40
N TYR A 698 34.20 -16.98 18.51
CA TYR A 698 33.42 -18.11 19.02
C TYR A 698 33.79 -18.36 20.48
N PHE A 699 33.04 -17.74 21.38
CA PHE A 699 33.13 -18.02 22.80
C PHE A 699 32.43 -19.34 23.13
N ASP A 700 32.83 -19.97 24.23
CA ASP A 700 32.07 -21.07 24.79
C ASP A 700 30.74 -20.55 25.33
N TYR A 701 29.65 -21.32 25.17
CA TYR A 701 28.29 -20.86 25.49
C TYR A 701 28.10 -20.41 26.97
N ASN A 702 28.99 -20.83 27.87
CA ASN A 702 29.01 -20.52 29.29
C ASN A 702 30.13 -19.54 29.69
N SER A 703 30.81 -18.91 28.73
CA SER A 703 31.83 -17.92 29.03
C SER A 703 31.21 -16.66 29.68
N PRO A 704 31.97 -15.90 30.47
CA PRO A 704 31.48 -14.66 31.08
C PRO A 704 30.91 -13.66 30.06
N GLU A 705 31.52 -13.55 28.88
CA GLU A 705 31.08 -12.67 27.80
C GLU A 705 29.65 -13.01 27.34
N VAL A 706 29.37 -14.29 27.12
CA VAL A 706 28.07 -14.80 26.67
C VAL A 706 27.02 -14.68 27.78
N VAL A 707 27.37 -15.11 29.01
CA VAL A 707 26.46 -15.12 30.15
C VAL A 707 26.06 -13.71 30.59
N ASN A 708 27.01 -12.76 30.58
CA ASN A 708 26.70 -11.37 30.90
C ASN A 708 25.71 -10.77 29.89
N ARG A 709 25.88 -11.07 28.60
CA ARG A 709 24.98 -10.59 27.55
C ARG A 709 23.57 -11.19 27.69
N PHE A 710 23.46 -12.46 28.07
CA PHE A 710 22.18 -13.11 28.39
C PHE A 710 21.45 -12.40 29.54
N HIS A 711 22.16 -12.09 30.65
CA HIS A 711 21.55 -11.40 31.80
C HIS A 711 21.19 -9.95 31.51
N GLU A 712 21.98 -9.25 30.71
CA GLU A 712 21.67 -7.90 30.26
C GLU A 712 20.39 -7.89 29.41
N PHE A 713 20.28 -8.79 28.42
CA PHE A 713 19.06 -8.95 27.64
C PHE A 713 17.85 -9.27 28.51
N ALA A 714 17.98 -10.23 29.44
CA ALA A 714 16.93 -10.54 30.40
C ALA A 714 16.52 -9.33 31.25
N THR A 715 17.48 -8.51 31.66
CA THR A 715 17.22 -7.29 32.44
C THR A 715 16.44 -6.26 31.62
N LEU A 716 16.84 -6.03 30.37
CA LEU A 716 16.16 -5.09 29.46
C LEU A 716 14.71 -5.51 29.14
N VAL A 717 14.45 -6.82 29.09
CA VAL A 717 13.09 -7.37 28.89
C VAL A 717 12.24 -7.28 30.17
N GLY A 718 12.85 -7.07 31.33
CA GLY A 718 12.18 -7.07 32.64
C GLY A 718 12.18 -8.43 33.35
N CYS A 719 12.95 -9.40 32.86
CA CYS A 719 13.10 -10.75 33.41
C CYS A 719 14.27 -10.91 34.41
N GLY A 720 15.02 -9.84 34.72
CA GLY A 720 16.21 -9.92 35.58
C GLY A 720 15.95 -10.18 37.08
N GLY A 721 14.70 -10.11 37.54
CA GLY A 721 14.36 -10.12 38.99
C GLY A 721 14.43 -11.48 39.69
N ASN A 722 14.24 -12.60 38.97
CA ASN A 722 14.33 -13.96 39.52
C ASN A 722 15.23 -14.84 38.66
N GLN A 723 16.44 -15.10 39.14
CA GLN A 723 17.47 -15.86 38.43
C GLN A 723 17.06 -17.30 38.08
N SER A 724 16.11 -17.90 38.81
CA SER A 724 15.68 -19.29 38.59
C SER A 724 14.61 -19.45 37.50
N ALA A 725 14.05 -18.35 37.01
CA ALA A 725 12.93 -18.33 36.08
C ALA A 725 13.16 -17.40 34.87
N ILE A 726 14.42 -17.05 34.57
CA ILE A 726 14.74 -16.12 33.50
C ILE A 726 14.27 -16.68 32.15
N PHE A 727 14.57 -17.95 31.85
CA PHE A 727 14.18 -18.55 30.59
C PHE A 727 12.67 -18.60 30.39
N GLU A 728 11.92 -19.07 31.40
CA GLU A 728 10.46 -19.11 31.34
C GLU A 728 9.85 -17.69 31.20
N CYS A 729 10.42 -16.71 31.90
CA CYS A 729 10.04 -15.32 31.74
C CYS A 729 10.27 -14.83 30.31
N LEU A 730 11.44 -15.09 29.73
CA LEU A 730 11.76 -14.71 28.35
C LEU A 730 10.86 -15.43 27.31
N GLN A 731 10.42 -16.66 27.56
CA GLN A 731 9.48 -17.38 26.69
C GLN A 731 8.06 -16.79 26.71
N THR A 732 7.65 -16.23 27.85
CA THR A 732 6.31 -15.61 28.01
C THR A 732 6.29 -14.12 27.75
N ALA A 733 7.46 -13.48 27.61
CA ALA A 733 7.58 -12.05 27.35
C ALA A 733 6.92 -11.66 26.01
N PRO A 734 6.34 -10.46 25.91
CA PRO A 734 5.85 -9.93 24.64
C PRO A 734 6.97 -9.81 23.60
N SER A 735 6.69 -10.16 22.34
CA SER A 735 7.67 -10.11 21.25
C SER A 735 8.24 -8.71 21.07
N GLU A 736 7.42 -7.67 21.26
CA GLU A 736 7.84 -6.26 21.21
C GLU A 736 8.92 -5.93 22.26
N SER A 737 8.80 -6.46 23.48
CA SER A 737 9.79 -6.24 24.55
C SER A 737 11.12 -6.92 24.22
N LEU A 738 11.08 -8.13 23.66
CA LEU A 738 12.27 -8.84 23.19
C LEU A 738 12.94 -8.12 22.04
N MET A 739 12.16 -7.66 21.06
CA MET A 739 12.68 -6.88 19.92
C MET A 739 13.29 -5.54 20.39
N SER A 740 12.65 -4.85 21.33
CA SER A 740 13.19 -3.61 21.90
C SER A 740 14.50 -3.84 22.65
N ALA A 741 14.62 -4.91 23.45
CA ALA A 741 15.86 -5.26 24.12
C ALA A 741 16.97 -5.65 23.12
N ASN A 742 16.61 -6.37 22.06
CA ASN A 742 17.52 -6.75 20.97
C ASN A 742 18.07 -5.50 20.25
N GLU A 743 17.20 -4.53 19.96
CA GLU A 743 17.57 -3.23 19.36
C GLU A 743 18.50 -2.43 20.27
N GLN A 744 18.20 -2.34 21.57
CA GLN A 744 19.02 -1.58 22.53
C GLN A 744 20.43 -2.15 22.66
N ILE A 745 20.56 -3.48 22.72
CA ILE A 745 21.87 -4.14 22.73
C ILE A 745 22.64 -3.83 21.45
N ARG A 746 22.00 -3.96 20.28
CA ARG A 746 22.66 -3.64 19.00
C ARG A 746 23.13 -2.19 18.95
N ALA A 747 22.26 -1.25 19.33
CA ALA A 747 22.55 0.19 19.31
C ALA A 747 23.70 0.59 20.27
N SER A 748 23.94 -0.21 21.32
CA SER A 748 25.02 0.01 22.29
C SER A 748 26.39 -0.49 21.82
N ALA A 749 26.43 -1.34 20.79
CA ALA A 749 27.65 -1.98 20.34
C ALA A 749 28.47 -1.10 19.39
N LEU A 750 29.79 -1.28 19.39
CA LEU A 750 30.67 -0.50 18.52
C LEU A 750 30.42 -0.85 17.05
N MET A 751 30.69 0.11 16.16
CA MET A 751 30.62 -0.09 14.72
C MET A 751 31.43 -1.33 14.30
N GLY A 752 30.80 -2.19 13.50
CA GLY A 752 31.39 -3.46 13.03
C GLY A 752 31.38 -4.63 14.02
N ILE A 753 30.94 -4.42 15.26
CA ILE A 753 30.75 -5.50 16.23
C ILE A 753 29.31 -6.00 16.17
N PHE A 754 29.15 -7.31 16.07
CA PHE A 754 27.90 -8.04 16.23
C PHE A 754 27.93 -8.81 17.55
N GLU A 755 26.93 -8.60 18.37
CA GLU A 755 26.76 -9.11 19.74
C GLU A 755 26.15 -10.51 19.75
N TRP A 756 25.20 -10.76 18.86
CA TRP A 756 24.55 -12.06 18.70
C TRP A 756 25.26 -12.85 17.60
N LYS A 757 25.90 -13.94 17.98
CA LYS A 757 26.72 -14.75 17.07
C LYS A 757 26.80 -16.20 17.57
N PRO A 758 27.22 -17.15 16.72
CA PRO A 758 27.35 -18.53 17.12
C PRO A 758 28.33 -18.74 18.29
N VAL A 759 28.03 -19.71 19.14
CA VAL A 759 28.86 -20.13 20.28
C VAL A 759 29.35 -21.56 20.11
N VAL A 760 30.46 -21.90 20.77
CA VAL A 760 30.86 -23.31 20.91
C VAL A 760 29.91 -23.95 21.93
N ASP A 761 29.02 -24.83 21.45
CA ASP A 761 27.97 -25.48 22.25
C ASP A 761 28.34 -26.91 22.67
N GLY A 762 29.44 -27.47 22.13
CA GLY A 762 29.90 -28.82 22.41
C GLY A 762 29.13 -29.93 21.69
N ALA A 763 28.12 -29.60 20.88
CA ALA A 763 27.27 -30.54 20.15
C ALA A 763 27.26 -30.25 18.65
N PHE A 764 26.60 -29.17 18.22
CA PHE A 764 26.57 -28.73 16.83
C PHE A 764 27.93 -28.11 16.47
N ILE A 765 28.40 -27.14 17.26
CA ILE A 765 29.75 -26.58 17.17
C ILE A 765 30.58 -27.14 18.32
N GLN A 766 31.34 -28.20 18.05
CA GLN A 766 32.15 -28.90 19.06
C GLN A 766 33.46 -28.17 19.39
N LYS A 767 34.01 -27.42 18.43
CA LYS A 767 35.27 -26.68 18.54
C LYS A 767 35.17 -25.39 17.73
N ARG A 768 36.03 -24.43 18.07
CA ARG A 768 36.15 -23.17 17.29
C ARG A 768 36.44 -23.49 15.82
N PRO A 769 35.87 -22.75 14.85
CA PRO A 769 36.07 -23.02 13.42
C PRO A 769 37.54 -23.14 13.00
N SER A 770 38.44 -22.30 13.54
CA SER A 770 39.89 -22.33 13.27
C SER A 770 40.58 -23.64 13.66
N GLN A 771 39.97 -24.43 14.54
CA GLN A 771 40.44 -25.76 14.93
C GLN A 771 39.65 -26.86 14.19
N ALA A 772 38.34 -26.70 14.06
CA ALA A 772 37.46 -27.70 13.47
C ALA A 772 37.70 -27.90 11.96
N LEU A 773 37.98 -26.83 11.22
CA LEU A 773 38.23 -26.87 9.77
C LEU A 773 39.54 -27.59 9.39
N LYS A 774 40.43 -27.85 10.36
CA LYS A 774 41.63 -28.71 10.16
C LYS A 774 41.30 -30.20 10.25
N GLY A 775 40.10 -30.53 10.69
CA GLY A 775 39.61 -31.88 10.86
C GLY A 775 38.70 -32.31 9.71
N ARG A 776 37.79 -33.23 10.02
CA ARG A 776 36.77 -33.70 9.07
C ARG A 776 35.68 -32.64 8.90
N THR A 777 35.26 -32.42 7.67
CA THR A 777 34.15 -31.52 7.31
C THR A 777 33.03 -32.28 6.61
N ASN A 778 31.82 -31.75 6.70
CA ASN A 778 30.70 -32.07 5.83
C ASN A 778 30.89 -31.36 4.47
N GLY A 779 30.35 -31.95 3.41
CA GLY A 779 30.57 -31.50 2.04
C GLY A 779 31.90 -31.96 1.44
N ARG A 780 32.02 -31.84 0.12
CA ARG A 780 33.11 -32.37 -0.70
C ARG A 780 33.96 -31.28 -1.36
N LEU A 781 33.32 -30.30 -1.99
CA LEU A 781 33.99 -29.23 -2.72
C LEU A 781 33.60 -27.87 -2.14
N ILE A 782 34.55 -26.94 -2.13
CA ILE A 782 34.33 -25.56 -1.70
C ILE A 782 34.85 -24.60 -2.75
N LEU A 783 34.04 -23.60 -3.08
CA LEU A 783 34.44 -22.41 -3.81
C LEU A 783 34.37 -21.23 -2.85
N THR A 784 35.50 -20.58 -2.58
CA THR A 784 35.58 -19.48 -1.61
C THR A 784 36.25 -18.27 -2.22
N GLY A 785 35.81 -17.08 -1.82
CA GLY A 785 36.38 -15.81 -2.25
C GLY A 785 36.20 -14.72 -1.19
N ASN A 786 36.96 -13.64 -1.30
CA ASN A 786 36.82 -12.46 -0.44
C ASN A 786 36.88 -11.20 -1.30
N SER A 787 36.22 -10.14 -0.86
CA SER A 787 36.40 -8.80 -1.41
C SER A 787 37.76 -8.23 -0.99
N ALA A 788 38.35 -7.36 -1.83
CA ALA A 788 39.67 -6.80 -1.54
C ALA A 788 39.70 -5.97 -0.24
N ASN A 789 38.58 -5.33 0.14
CA ASN A 789 38.49 -4.41 1.28
C ASN A 789 37.37 -4.77 2.27
N GLU A 790 37.37 -6.01 2.78
CA GLU A 790 36.32 -6.50 3.69
C GLU A 790 36.09 -5.59 4.91
N GLY A 791 37.18 -5.17 5.56
CA GLY A 791 37.10 -4.42 6.81
C GLY A 791 36.64 -2.97 6.68
N TYR A 792 36.51 -2.44 5.46
CA TYR A 792 36.28 -1.00 5.22
C TYR A 792 34.99 -0.50 5.90
N ILE A 793 33.89 -1.24 5.77
CA ILE A 793 32.59 -0.85 6.34
C ILE A 793 32.40 -1.24 7.81
N PHE A 794 33.33 -2.02 8.38
CA PHE A 794 33.25 -2.54 9.75
C PHE A 794 34.31 -1.95 10.69
N THR A 795 35.24 -1.14 10.20
CA THR A 795 36.29 -0.55 11.04
C THR A 795 35.94 0.90 11.39
N PRO A 796 35.94 1.30 12.68
CA PRO A 796 35.63 2.67 13.08
C PRO A 796 36.54 3.70 12.39
N TRP A 797 35.92 4.50 11.51
CA TRP A 797 36.53 5.59 10.75
C TRP A 797 37.15 6.73 11.59
N ASN A 798 36.89 6.77 12.90
CA ASN A 798 37.43 7.76 13.83
C ASN A 798 38.71 7.31 14.56
N ILE A 799 39.25 6.13 14.24
CA ILE A 799 40.55 5.66 14.74
C ILE A 799 41.66 6.27 13.88
N THR A 800 42.34 7.30 14.40
CA THR A 800 43.39 8.04 13.67
C THR A 800 44.77 7.94 14.33
N THR A 801 44.87 7.23 15.46
CA THR A 801 46.12 7.06 16.21
C THR A 801 46.33 5.62 16.62
N GLN A 802 47.59 5.19 16.75
CA GLN A 802 47.93 3.86 17.26
C GLN A 802 47.35 3.61 18.66
N VAL A 803 47.26 4.63 19.52
CA VAL A 803 46.67 4.51 20.86
C VAL A 803 45.18 4.17 20.79
N GLN A 804 44.42 4.82 19.90
CA GLN A 804 43.01 4.49 19.65
C GLN A 804 42.86 3.09 19.06
N PHE A 805 43.76 2.69 18.16
CA PHE A 805 43.75 1.34 17.58
C PHE A 805 44.02 0.26 18.63
N VAL A 806 45.03 0.45 19.49
CA VAL A 806 45.29 -0.46 20.62
C VAL A 806 44.10 -0.53 21.58
N LYS A 807 43.46 0.61 21.87
CA LYS A 807 42.23 0.62 22.69
C LYS A 807 41.12 -0.19 22.03
N TYR A 808 40.91 -0.03 20.73
CA TYR A 808 39.92 -0.80 19.96
C TYR A 808 40.22 -2.31 20.01
N LEU A 809 41.48 -2.72 19.79
CA LEU A 809 41.89 -4.12 19.86
C LEU A 809 41.62 -4.73 21.23
N ARG A 810 41.92 -4.02 22.33
CA ARG A 810 41.65 -4.51 23.69
C ARG A 810 40.16 -4.62 24.00
N THR A 811 39.35 -3.72 23.47
CA THR A 811 37.89 -3.79 23.64
C THR A 811 37.31 -4.96 22.85
N TYR A 812 37.68 -5.10 21.58
CA TYR A 812 37.12 -6.12 20.72
C TYR A 812 37.67 -7.51 21.07
N PHE A 813 38.99 -7.65 21.26
CA PHE A 813 39.66 -8.91 21.60
C PHE A 813 40.24 -8.86 23.03
N PRO A 814 39.41 -9.03 24.07
CA PRO A 814 39.84 -8.86 25.46
C PRO A 814 40.89 -9.88 25.93
N HIS A 815 41.07 -10.99 25.20
CA HIS A 815 42.03 -12.04 25.57
C HIS A 815 43.42 -11.86 24.92
N LEU A 816 43.64 -10.83 24.09
CA LEU A 816 44.97 -10.52 23.55
C LEU A 816 45.88 -9.94 24.63
N ASN A 817 47.06 -10.52 24.79
CA ASN A 817 48.08 -9.98 25.68
C ASN A 817 48.94 -8.92 24.96
N ASP A 818 49.82 -8.25 25.70
CA ASP A 818 50.67 -7.19 25.15
C ASP A 818 51.60 -7.68 24.04
N THR A 819 52.06 -8.93 24.12
CA THR A 819 52.90 -9.54 23.06
C THR A 819 52.11 -9.74 21.77
N ASP A 820 50.86 -10.17 21.87
CA ASP A 820 49.97 -10.32 20.72
C ASP A 820 49.69 -8.96 20.06
N ILE A 821 49.41 -7.93 20.88
CA ILE A 821 49.20 -6.56 20.40
C ILE A 821 50.47 -6.03 19.72
N THR A 822 51.65 -6.21 20.30
CA THR A 822 52.92 -5.83 19.67
C THR A 822 53.11 -6.52 18.32
N ARG A 823 52.74 -7.81 18.22
CA ARG A 823 52.82 -8.54 16.94
C ARG A 823 51.88 -7.97 15.88
N ILE A 824 50.63 -7.66 16.27
CA ILE A 824 49.65 -7.02 15.36
C ILE A 824 50.18 -5.67 14.88
N LEU A 825 50.71 -4.85 15.77
CA LEU A 825 51.30 -3.55 15.43
C LEU A 825 52.54 -3.67 14.52
N GLY A 826 53.27 -4.78 14.60
CA GLY A 826 54.39 -5.08 13.71
C GLY A 826 53.95 -5.45 12.29
N VAL A 827 52.81 -6.12 12.13
CA VAL A 827 52.25 -6.50 10.82
C VAL A 827 51.52 -5.32 10.18
N TYR A 828 50.69 -4.60 10.94
CA TYR A 828 49.91 -3.45 10.47
C TYR A 828 50.59 -2.13 10.86
N SER A 829 51.87 -1.98 10.52
CA SER A 829 52.62 -0.77 10.86
C SER A 829 52.13 0.43 10.03
N THR A 830 51.62 1.48 10.68
CA THR A 830 51.28 2.73 10.00
C THR A 830 52.55 3.57 9.80
N PRO A 831 52.90 3.99 8.57
CA PRO A 831 53.95 4.98 8.37
C PRO A 831 53.65 6.24 9.19
N ASN A 832 54.65 6.88 9.79
CA ASN A 832 54.53 8.18 10.47
C ASN A 832 54.30 9.33 9.45
N VAL A 833 53.33 9.17 8.56
CA VAL A 833 52.90 10.19 7.62
C VAL A 833 51.64 10.82 8.22
N PRO A 834 51.61 12.14 8.46
CA PRO A 834 50.40 12.81 8.90
C PRO A 834 49.28 12.50 7.92
N ASP A 835 48.19 11.91 8.40
CA ASP A 835 46.99 11.64 7.62
C ASP A 835 46.42 13.00 7.18
N SER A 836 46.79 13.43 5.98
CA SER A 836 46.27 14.68 5.42
C SER A 836 44.79 14.46 5.12
N PRO A 837 43.87 15.29 5.64
CA PRO A 837 42.44 15.20 5.30
C PRO A 837 42.19 15.29 3.79
N ASN A 838 43.15 15.82 3.04
CA ASN A 838 43.11 16.01 1.59
C ASN A 838 43.99 15.00 0.81
N ALA A 839 44.63 14.04 1.47
CA ALA A 839 45.34 12.97 0.77
C ALA A 839 44.31 12.04 0.10
N THR A 840 44.57 11.68 -1.15
CA THR A 840 43.79 10.64 -1.83
C THR A 840 43.92 9.35 -1.04
N LYS A 841 42.82 8.93 -0.40
CA LYS A 841 42.76 7.68 0.36
C LYS A 841 42.63 6.55 -0.64
N PHE A 842 43.71 5.78 -0.80
CA PHE A 842 43.66 4.54 -1.56
C PHE A 842 43.48 3.38 -0.59
N PRO A 843 42.63 2.40 -0.90
CA PRO A 843 42.71 1.11 -0.24
C PRO A 843 44.08 0.49 -0.56
N THR A 844 44.83 0.09 0.46
CA THR A 844 46.09 -0.62 0.31
C THR A 844 45.98 -1.93 1.10
N THR A 845 46.57 -2.99 0.55
CA THR A 845 46.77 -4.28 1.21
C THR A 845 47.76 -4.20 2.38
N GLY A 846 48.37 -3.03 2.63
CA GLY A 846 49.36 -2.79 3.67
C GLY A 846 50.77 -3.26 3.32
N ASP A 847 50.94 -4.01 2.23
CA ASP A 847 52.21 -4.61 1.78
C ASP A 847 52.81 -3.94 0.54
N HIS A 848 52.03 -3.22 -0.28
CA HIS A 848 52.50 -2.58 -1.53
C HIS A 848 51.92 -1.17 -1.81
N PRO A 849 52.58 -0.34 -2.65
CA PRO A 849 52.05 0.95 -3.13
C PRO A 849 50.78 0.80 -4.00
N PRO A 850 49.90 1.81 -4.06
CA PRO A 850 48.65 1.72 -4.83
C PRO A 850 48.89 1.54 -6.34
N THR A 851 48.23 0.56 -6.94
CA THR A 851 48.20 0.25 -8.39
C THR A 851 46.83 0.55 -9.02
N ALA A 852 46.70 0.46 -10.34
CA ALA A 852 45.42 0.65 -11.04
C ALA A 852 44.35 -0.43 -10.69
N PHE A 853 44.77 -1.60 -10.18
CA PHE A 853 43.86 -2.63 -9.65
C PHE A 853 43.29 -2.28 -8.26
N SER A 854 43.93 -1.38 -7.51
CA SER A 854 43.44 -0.83 -6.25
C SER A 854 42.46 0.36 -6.39
N ALA A 855 41.99 0.65 -7.61
CA ALA A 855 41.14 1.81 -7.91
C ALA A 855 39.62 1.52 -8.01
N THR A 856 39.17 0.28 -7.75
CA THR A 856 37.74 0.02 -7.49
C THR A 856 37.62 -0.62 -6.10
N PRO A 857 37.12 0.07 -5.06
CA PRO A 857 37.01 -0.54 -3.76
C PRO A 857 35.81 -1.51 -3.77
N ALA A 858 36.05 -2.77 -4.14
CA ALA A 858 35.18 -3.86 -3.75
C ALA A 858 35.30 -4.04 -2.23
N PHE A 859 34.34 -3.49 -1.48
CA PHE A 859 34.16 -3.69 -0.05
C PHE A 859 33.15 -4.82 0.21
N HIS A 860 33.06 -5.28 1.46
CA HIS A 860 32.25 -6.44 1.86
C HIS A 860 30.81 -6.38 1.33
N GLY A 861 30.33 -7.51 0.79
CA GLY A 861 28.98 -7.69 0.27
C GLY A 861 28.74 -7.13 -1.12
N LEU A 862 29.69 -6.41 -1.74
CA LEU A 862 29.55 -6.00 -3.15
C LEU A 862 29.59 -7.18 -4.12
N ASP A 863 30.17 -8.30 -3.71
CA ASP A 863 30.17 -9.55 -4.47
C ASP A 863 28.75 -10.14 -4.65
N SER A 864 27.87 -9.96 -3.65
CA SER A 864 26.44 -10.35 -3.73
C SER A 864 25.72 -9.76 -4.95
N LEU A 865 26.11 -8.57 -5.40
CA LEU A 865 25.52 -7.90 -6.56
C LEU A 865 25.77 -8.66 -7.88
N TYR A 866 26.83 -9.45 -7.95
CA TYR A 866 27.11 -10.28 -9.14
C TYR A 866 26.29 -11.57 -9.15
N TYR A 867 25.96 -12.13 -7.98
CA TYR A 867 24.99 -13.23 -7.89
C TYR A 867 23.57 -12.73 -8.21
N PHE A 868 23.21 -11.54 -7.72
CA PHE A 868 21.84 -10.99 -7.76
C PHE A 868 21.83 -9.53 -8.30
N PRO A 869 21.85 -9.34 -9.63
CA PRO A 869 22.06 -8.03 -10.26
C PRO A 869 20.86 -7.07 -10.20
N THR A 870 19.73 -7.49 -9.62
CA THR A 870 18.59 -6.61 -9.33
C THR A 870 18.88 -5.58 -8.25
N LEU A 871 19.99 -5.73 -7.53
CA LEU A 871 20.52 -4.77 -6.59
C LEU A 871 21.32 -3.69 -7.36
N SER A 872 20.87 -2.43 -7.30
CA SER A 872 21.40 -1.28 -8.07
C SER A 872 22.92 -1.29 -8.28
N PHE A 873 23.37 -1.61 -9.50
CA PHE A 873 24.80 -1.86 -9.80
C PHE A 873 25.47 -0.72 -10.61
N PRO A 874 26.75 -0.37 -10.32
CA PRO A 874 27.54 0.57 -11.11
C PRO A 874 28.69 -0.04 -11.96
N GLY A 875 28.76 -1.36 -12.20
CA GLY A 875 29.85 -1.99 -12.99
C GLY A 875 29.43 -2.64 -14.33
N PRO A 876 30.40 -3.12 -15.15
CA PRO A 876 30.14 -3.62 -16.49
C PRO A 876 29.37 -4.95 -16.50
N ALA A 877 28.35 -5.04 -17.37
CA ALA A 877 27.50 -6.24 -17.48
C ALA A 877 28.28 -7.52 -17.83
N GLU A 878 29.38 -7.41 -18.57
CA GLU A 878 30.20 -8.57 -18.96
C GLU A 878 30.87 -9.25 -17.76
N VAL A 879 31.23 -8.48 -16.73
CA VAL A 879 31.86 -9.01 -15.51
C VAL A 879 30.83 -9.80 -14.69
N ALA A 880 29.61 -9.27 -14.56
CA ALA A 880 28.52 -9.94 -13.87
C ALA A 880 28.14 -11.26 -14.57
N GLU A 881 28.05 -11.26 -15.89
CA GLU A 881 27.74 -12.47 -16.65
C GLU A 881 28.87 -13.52 -16.51
N ALA A 882 30.14 -13.12 -16.62
CA ALA A 882 31.28 -14.03 -16.44
C ALA A 882 31.32 -14.64 -15.03
N PHE A 883 31.05 -13.82 -14.01
CA PHE A 883 30.92 -14.27 -12.62
C PHE A 883 29.79 -15.31 -12.48
N GLN A 884 28.60 -14.98 -12.99
CA GLN A 884 27.44 -15.87 -12.94
C GLN A 884 27.68 -17.21 -13.65
N ARG A 885 28.37 -17.22 -14.79
CA ARG A 885 28.74 -18.46 -15.48
C ARG A 885 29.75 -19.30 -14.67
N ALA A 886 30.74 -18.68 -14.03
CA ALA A 886 31.72 -19.41 -13.23
C ALA A 886 31.06 -20.07 -12.01
N TYR A 887 30.25 -19.32 -11.27
CA TYR A 887 29.54 -19.86 -10.10
C TYR A 887 28.44 -20.85 -10.50
N GLY A 888 27.73 -20.59 -11.60
CA GLY A 888 26.75 -21.52 -12.15
C GLY A 888 27.36 -22.84 -12.61
N GLY A 889 28.51 -22.82 -13.29
CA GLY A 889 29.26 -24.04 -13.62
C GLY A 889 29.66 -24.83 -12.37
N PHE A 890 30.11 -24.16 -11.31
CA PHE A 890 30.38 -24.87 -10.05
C PHE A 890 29.14 -25.57 -9.46
N ILE A 891 27.96 -24.96 -9.59
CA ILE A 891 26.68 -25.54 -9.13
C ILE A 891 26.28 -26.72 -10.01
N THR A 892 26.42 -26.62 -11.34
CA THR A 892 25.88 -27.61 -12.27
C THR A 892 26.80 -28.80 -12.50
N ASP A 893 28.10 -28.58 -12.66
CA ASP A 893 29.06 -29.63 -13.04
C ASP A 893 30.34 -29.65 -12.20
N ASN A 894 30.42 -28.82 -11.14
CA ASN A 894 31.60 -28.64 -10.30
C ASN A 894 32.81 -28.02 -11.03
N THR A 895 32.60 -27.35 -12.16
CA THR A 895 33.67 -26.67 -12.91
C THR A 895 33.45 -25.15 -12.93
N PRO A 896 34.15 -24.40 -12.06
CA PRO A 896 34.13 -22.94 -12.12
C PRO A 896 35.04 -22.47 -13.25
N SER A 897 34.69 -22.76 -14.51
CA SER A 897 35.50 -22.38 -15.69
C SER A 897 36.98 -22.82 -15.56
N ASN A 898 37.92 -22.24 -16.33
CA ASN A 898 39.36 -22.56 -16.27
C ASN A 898 40.05 -22.10 -14.95
N TRP A 899 39.36 -22.03 -13.81
CA TRP A 899 39.97 -21.65 -12.53
C TRP A 899 40.80 -22.81 -11.98
N PRO A 900 42.10 -22.59 -11.70
CA PRO A 900 42.95 -23.62 -11.14
C PRO A 900 42.43 -24.00 -9.74
N ARG A 901 42.42 -25.30 -9.43
CA ARG A 901 42.18 -25.75 -8.06
C ARG A 901 43.39 -25.38 -7.21
N HIS A 902 43.15 -24.74 -6.07
CA HIS A 902 44.19 -24.49 -5.10
C HIS A 902 44.70 -25.81 -4.52
N ALA A 903 45.99 -26.09 -4.67
CA ALA A 903 46.60 -27.29 -4.11
C ALA A 903 47.09 -27.04 -2.68
N GLU A 904 47.01 -28.08 -1.84
CA GLU A 904 47.49 -28.05 -0.46
C GLU A 904 49.02 -27.77 -0.45
N GLY A 905 49.41 -26.57 -0.01
CA GLY A 905 50.81 -26.13 0.07
C GLY A 905 51.23 -25.05 -0.94
N GLU A 906 50.35 -24.58 -1.82
CA GLU A 906 50.60 -23.38 -2.62
C GLU A 906 50.46 -22.12 -1.75
N SER A 907 51.42 -21.19 -1.81
CA SER A 907 51.28 -19.88 -1.17
C SER A 907 50.24 -19.05 -1.92
N PHE A 908 49.50 -18.20 -1.20
CA PHE A 908 48.62 -17.18 -1.81
C PHE A 908 49.37 -16.15 -2.66
N ASP A 909 50.71 -16.17 -2.63
CA ASP A 909 51.59 -15.38 -3.48
C ASP A 909 51.61 -15.92 -4.92
N ALA A 910 50.49 -15.78 -5.61
CA ALA A 910 50.53 -15.59 -7.05
C ALA A 910 50.79 -14.09 -7.27
N GLU A 911 52.05 -13.70 -7.51
CA GLU A 911 52.35 -12.40 -8.11
C GLU A 911 51.51 -12.23 -9.40
N PRO A 912 51.03 -11.00 -9.69
CA PRO A 912 50.06 -10.72 -10.75
C PRO A 912 50.51 -11.08 -12.17
#